data_AF-A0A437UQL6-F1
#
_entry.id   AF-A0A437UQL6-F1
#
_cell.length_a   1.000
_cell.length_b   1.000
_cell.length_c   1.000
_cell.angle_alpha   90.00
_cell.angle_beta   90.00
_cell.angle_gamma   90.00
#
_symmetry.space_group_name_H-M   'P 1'
#
loop_
_entity.id
_entity.type
_entity.pdbx_description
1 polymer ?
#
loop_
_entity_poly.entity_id
_entity_poly.type
_entity_poly.pdbx_seq_one_letter_code
_entity_poly.pdbx_strand_id
1 'polypeptide(L)'
;MFMKKKVLLVLSLTLSSLVFPAMIKATEVESPSHLNEVVGKNKLADDEPINSWMPDVNLQNVLVSILGLTGPDQITKSLLSSSDIHIDVTPEDTSFLTVSNLTGLEYANEITIQSSGENIFSSVNFLNYPEVMKKTSLSFDGNLTTIFPTGIDFDLLKHFANVGFDPHNVYQPNVVINLNEDNYSEFSISYEQAALYNINPEMLTNVGGIAIYDSGLELYYTASLEPGGIKFTLNPSSDLDYSELEGKSFSNSSESTVFPDGPYSQIGITSSSDSNISGYINLCVTLNYANKKQLAEDVIVQYVDQFNNEIHPTQTISGYIGDAYDASTDQYKLTIDGYSLDQEQLPSNALGTLGEQQQIVRYVYKKIEAPSQETSKVFTQFIDKSGKELAPKKEQTGLVGETYSTEAIAIDGYTLDQEKLPGNAKESYTNEDITVTYVYKKVEAPSQETSKVITQFIDESGKEIAPKKEQTGLVGETYSTEAIAIDGYTLDQEKLPNNAKGSYTNEDITVTYVYKKVEAPSQETSKVITQFVDESGKELAPKKEQTGLVGENYSTEAIAIDGYTLDQEKLPDNAKGSYTNEDIIVTYVYKKANSISTDSIASGKSKGIVATSNKLVDHKLLLKTGEQKSKTLLILGTGLILVAIGLFFWRRSRKK
;
A
#
# COMPACT_ATOMS: atom_id res chain seq x y z
N MET A 1 -37.58 -63.96 -41.01
CA MET A 1 -38.61 -64.16 -42.06
C MET A 1 -37.88 -64.32 -43.40
N PHE A 2 -38.43 -65.04 -44.38
CA PHE A 2 -37.80 -65.32 -45.70
C PHE A 2 -37.45 -64.00 -46.46
N MET A 3 -36.48 -63.92 -47.38
CA MET A 3 -36.02 -64.91 -48.39
C MET A 3 -34.49 -64.94 -48.64
N LYS A 4 -34.03 -66.04 -49.25
CA LYS A 4 -32.71 -66.21 -49.88
C LYS A 4 -32.70 -65.69 -51.32
N LYS A 5 -31.54 -65.24 -51.80
CA LYS A 5 -31.06 -65.58 -53.16
C LYS A 5 -29.53 -65.59 -53.22
N LYS A 6 -28.96 -66.77 -53.48
CA LYS A 6 -27.59 -66.91 -54.02
C LYS A 6 -27.68 -66.77 -55.54
N VAL A 7 -26.69 -66.15 -56.16
CA VAL A 7 -26.31 -66.43 -57.55
C VAL A 7 -24.81 -66.71 -57.56
N LEU A 8 -24.44 -67.68 -58.39
CA LEU A 8 -23.10 -68.26 -58.49
C LEU A 8 -22.53 -67.83 -59.84
N LEU A 9 -21.37 -67.16 -59.88
CA LEU A 9 -20.68 -66.87 -61.13
C LEU A 9 -19.81 -68.08 -61.51
N VAL A 10 -19.94 -68.56 -62.75
CA VAL A 10 -19.20 -69.72 -63.26
C VAL A 10 -18.27 -69.27 -64.38
N LEU A 11 -17.00 -69.67 -64.28
CA LEU A 11 -16.01 -69.53 -65.35
C LEU A 11 -16.33 -70.46 -66.52
N SER A 12 -16.19 -69.97 -67.75
CA SER A 12 -15.92 -70.84 -68.91
C SER A 12 -15.25 -70.07 -70.06
N LEU A 13 -13.98 -70.37 -70.32
CA LEU A 13 -13.39 -70.19 -71.66
C LEU A 13 -13.96 -71.27 -72.60
N THR A 14 -14.25 -70.90 -73.85
CA THR A 14 -13.90 -71.73 -75.02
C THR A 14 -13.80 -70.87 -76.27
N LEU A 15 -12.80 -71.18 -77.10
CA LEU A 15 -12.58 -70.63 -78.43
C LEU A 15 -13.16 -71.60 -79.47
N SER A 16 -13.87 -71.12 -80.50
CA SER A 16 -13.96 -71.79 -81.82
C SER A 16 -14.70 -70.93 -82.87
N SER A 17 -14.12 -70.90 -84.07
CA SER A 17 -14.66 -70.27 -85.29
C SER A 17 -15.79 -71.06 -85.95
N LEU A 18 -16.65 -70.40 -86.73
CA LEU A 18 -17.15 -70.91 -88.02
C LEU A 18 -17.63 -69.76 -88.95
N VAL A 19 -17.86 -70.05 -90.24
CA VAL A 19 -17.65 -69.12 -91.37
C VAL A 19 -18.81 -69.14 -92.40
N PHE A 20 -19.33 -67.94 -92.74
CA PHE A 20 -19.96 -67.53 -94.04
C PHE A 20 -21.20 -68.30 -94.58
N PRO A 21 -21.79 -67.98 -95.78
CA PRO A 21 -21.67 -66.83 -96.71
C PRO A 21 -23.01 -66.21 -97.25
N ALA A 22 -22.93 -65.08 -97.98
CA ALA A 22 -23.62 -64.80 -99.27
C ALA A 22 -23.22 -63.41 -99.84
N MET A 23 -22.36 -63.32 -100.87
CA MET A 23 -22.67 -63.06 -102.31
C MET A 23 -23.23 -61.65 -102.64
N ILE A 24 -22.74 -60.95 -103.67
CA ILE A 24 -22.87 -61.29 -105.11
C ILE A 24 -21.67 -60.89 -105.99
N LYS A 25 -21.30 -61.84 -106.89
CA LYS A 25 -20.55 -61.79 -108.17
C LYS A 25 -19.23 -61.02 -108.34
N ALA A 26 -18.20 -61.81 -108.66
CA ALA A 26 -17.01 -61.43 -109.40
C ALA A 26 -17.22 -61.49 -110.95
N THR A 27 -16.19 -61.06 -111.69
CA THR A 27 -15.86 -61.58 -113.03
C THR A 27 -14.33 -61.75 -113.08
N GLU A 28 -13.85 -62.83 -113.69
CA GLU A 28 -12.47 -63.34 -113.57
C GLU A 28 -11.41 -62.51 -114.32
N VAL A 29 -10.14 -62.56 -113.85
CA VAL A 29 -8.96 -63.09 -114.59
C VAL A 29 -7.96 -63.65 -113.55
N GLU A 30 -7.11 -64.59 -113.99
CA GLU A 30 -6.23 -65.48 -113.21
C GLU A 30 -5.07 -64.83 -112.42
N SER A 31 -4.58 -65.57 -111.41
CA SER A 31 -3.37 -65.30 -110.63
C SER A 31 -2.08 -65.27 -111.47
N PRO A 32 -0.99 -64.74 -110.91
CA PRO A 32 0.14 -65.64 -110.71
C PRO A 32 0.63 -65.68 -109.25
N SER A 33 0.90 -66.90 -108.78
CA SER A 33 1.81 -67.16 -107.68
C SER A 33 3.23 -66.68 -108.03
N HIS A 34 3.95 -66.11 -107.06
CA HIS A 34 5.24 -66.64 -106.59
C HIS A 34 5.87 -65.73 -105.53
N LEU A 35 5.69 -66.09 -104.26
CA LEU A 35 6.71 -65.84 -103.24
C LEU A 35 7.82 -66.88 -103.44
N ASN A 36 8.93 -66.47 -104.06
CA ASN A 36 10.31 -66.88 -103.78
C ASN A 36 11.24 -66.42 -104.91
N GLU A 37 12.51 -66.22 -104.56
CA GLU A 37 13.65 -66.02 -105.48
C GLU A 37 13.77 -64.63 -106.15
N VAL A 38 14.15 -63.63 -105.34
CA VAL A 38 15.03 -62.53 -105.80
C VAL A 38 16.27 -62.43 -104.90
N VAL A 39 17.09 -63.50 -104.90
CA VAL A 39 18.53 -63.35 -104.60
C VAL A 39 19.20 -62.95 -105.91
N GLY A 40 19.02 -61.68 -106.28
CA GLY A 40 19.32 -61.17 -107.62
C GLY A 40 19.87 -59.75 -107.58
N LYS A 41 21.17 -59.63 -107.28
CA LYS A 41 22.01 -58.42 -107.29
C LYS A 41 21.44 -57.25 -108.11
N ASN A 42 20.71 -56.35 -107.47
CA ASN A 42 20.62 -54.96 -107.88
C ASN A 42 20.98 -54.10 -106.67
N LYS A 43 22.24 -53.68 -106.66
CA LYS A 43 22.77 -52.71 -105.72
C LYS A 43 22.20 -51.35 -106.09
N LEU A 44 20.99 -51.06 -105.62
CA LEU A 44 20.35 -49.76 -105.79
C LEU A 44 21.16 -48.72 -105.02
N ALA A 45 21.44 -47.60 -105.66
CA ALA A 45 22.31 -46.58 -105.10
C ALA A 45 21.55 -45.80 -104.01
N ASP A 46 21.80 -46.11 -102.74
CA ASP A 46 21.82 -45.18 -101.59
C ASP A 46 22.33 -45.89 -100.30
N ASP A 47 23.30 -46.82 -100.41
CA ASP A 47 23.85 -47.61 -99.30
C ASP A 47 24.76 -46.77 -98.35
N GLU A 48 24.22 -45.72 -97.73
CA GLU A 48 24.79 -45.15 -96.50
C GLU A 48 24.56 -46.18 -95.37
N PRO A 49 25.61 -46.82 -94.79
CA PRO A 49 25.43 -47.90 -93.83
C PRO A 49 24.59 -47.42 -92.65
N ILE A 50 23.58 -48.19 -92.21
CA ILE A 50 22.62 -47.72 -91.19
C ILE A 50 23.27 -47.05 -89.97
N ASN A 51 24.37 -47.63 -89.46
CA ASN A 51 25.14 -47.09 -88.33
C ASN A 51 25.73 -45.68 -88.53
N SER A 52 25.74 -45.13 -89.74
CA SER A 52 26.24 -43.76 -90.03
C SER A 52 25.19 -42.67 -89.84
N TRP A 53 23.91 -43.00 -90.04
CA TRP A 53 22.78 -42.06 -89.91
C TRP A 53 21.73 -42.48 -88.87
N MET A 54 21.80 -43.71 -88.36
CA MET A 54 21.08 -44.24 -87.21
C MET A 54 22.04 -45.08 -86.36
N PRO A 55 22.89 -44.47 -85.52
CA PRO A 55 24.00 -45.16 -84.85
C PRO A 55 23.56 -46.02 -83.64
N ASP A 56 22.35 -45.83 -83.11
CA ASP A 56 21.86 -46.57 -81.94
C ASP A 56 21.30 -47.94 -82.34
N VAL A 57 22.01 -49.00 -81.95
CA VAL A 57 21.64 -50.39 -82.27
C VAL A 57 20.36 -50.83 -81.56
N ASN A 58 20.04 -50.25 -80.39
CA ASN A 58 18.79 -50.57 -79.70
C ASN A 58 17.60 -49.93 -80.44
N LEU A 59 17.76 -48.70 -80.95
CA LEU A 59 16.74 -48.07 -81.81
C LEU A 59 16.51 -48.89 -83.08
N GLN A 60 17.59 -49.35 -83.73
CA GLN A 60 17.49 -50.25 -84.89
C GLN A 60 16.70 -51.52 -84.55
N ASN A 61 16.98 -52.17 -83.42
CA ASN A 61 16.28 -53.40 -83.01
C ASN A 61 14.79 -53.15 -82.69
N VAL A 62 14.47 -52.04 -82.03
CA VAL A 62 13.08 -51.61 -81.78
C VAL A 62 12.33 -51.40 -83.10
N LEU A 63 12.93 -50.69 -84.06
CA LEU A 63 12.34 -50.47 -85.38
C LEU A 63 12.22 -51.75 -86.21
N VAL A 64 13.16 -52.70 -86.11
CA VAL A 64 13.04 -54.03 -86.73
C VAL A 64 11.80 -54.76 -86.21
N SER A 65 11.55 -54.70 -84.90
CA SER A 65 10.36 -55.30 -84.27
C SER A 65 9.06 -54.64 -84.76
N ILE A 66 8.97 -53.31 -84.65
CA ILE A 66 7.77 -52.51 -85.01
C ILE A 66 7.41 -52.67 -86.50
N LEU A 67 8.40 -52.66 -87.38
CA LEU A 67 8.20 -52.74 -88.83
C LEU A 67 8.14 -54.19 -89.37
N GLY A 68 8.24 -55.21 -88.50
CA GLY A 68 8.18 -56.62 -88.88
C GLY A 68 9.33 -57.07 -89.80
N LEU A 69 10.51 -56.47 -89.64
CA LEU A 69 11.69 -56.73 -90.46
C LEU A 69 12.48 -57.94 -89.93
N THR A 70 13.39 -58.46 -90.76
CA THR A 70 14.29 -59.58 -90.41
C THR A 70 15.69 -59.14 -89.96
N GLY A 71 16.05 -57.87 -90.17
CA GLY A 71 17.34 -57.31 -89.75
C GLY A 71 17.43 -55.79 -89.96
N PRO A 72 18.33 -55.09 -89.25
CA PRO A 72 18.50 -53.63 -89.36
C PRO A 72 18.86 -53.13 -90.76
N ASP A 73 19.52 -53.96 -91.57
CA ASP A 73 19.93 -53.64 -92.94
C ASP A 73 18.75 -53.37 -93.89
N GLN A 74 17.53 -53.72 -93.48
CA GLN A 74 16.30 -53.43 -94.22
C GLN A 74 15.69 -52.06 -93.90
N ILE A 75 16.14 -51.38 -92.83
CA ILE A 75 15.65 -50.03 -92.47
C ILE A 75 16.30 -49.01 -93.41
N THR A 76 15.47 -48.23 -94.11
CA THR A 76 15.92 -47.16 -95.00
C THR A 76 15.19 -45.85 -94.70
N LYS A 77 15.81 -44.71 -95.00
CA LYS A 77 15.19 -43.39 -94.85
C LYS A 77 13.87 -43.29 -95.63
N SER A 78 13.79 -43.92 -96.81
CA SER A 78 12.55 -44.00 -97.61
C SER A 78 11.46 -44.80 -96.91
N LEU A 79 11.80 -45.96 -96.32
CA LEU A 79 10.84 -46.78 -95.57
C LEU A 79 10.26 -45.98 -94.40
N LEU A 80 11.12 -45.40 -93.57
CA LEU A 80 10.73 -44.56 -92.43
C LEU A 80 9.83 -43.39 -92.87
N SER A 81 10.17 -42.70 -93.96
CA SER A 81 9.37 -41.57 -94.47
C SER A 81 7.97 -41.92 -94.98
N SER A 82 7.66 -43.22 -95.06
CA SER A 82 6.35 -43.77 -95.44
C SER A 82 5.71 -44.66 -94.36
N SER A 83 6.32 -44.72 -93.18
CA SER A 83 5.88 -45.56 -92.07
C SER A 83 5.56 -44.72 -90.84
N ASP A 84 4.43 -45.02 -90.21
CA ASP A 84 4.07 -44.48 -88.90
C ASP A 84 4.65 -45.39 -87.83
N ILE A 85 5.46 -44.84 -86.94
CA ILE A 85 6.20 -45.61 -85.93
C ILE A 85 5.41 -45.60 -84.62
N HIS A 86 4.81 -46.73 -84.26
CA HIS A 86 4.12 -46.91 -82.99
C HIS A 86 5.02 -47.64 -81.99
N ILE A 87 5.25 -47.03 -80.83
CA ILE A 87 6.10 -47.52 -79.75
C ILE A 87 5.23 -47.62 -78.50
N ASP A 88 4.96 -48.84 -78.07
CA ASP A 88 4.40 -49.10 -76.74
C ASP A 88 5.54 -49.24 -75.73
N VAL A 89 5.37 -48.62 -74.56
CA VAL A 89 6.29 -48.75 -73.41
C VAL A 89 5.47 -49.14 -72.20
N THR A 90 5.62 -50.39 -71.77
CA THR A 90 4.89 -50.97 -70.63
C THR A 90 5.85 -51.69 -69.70
N PRO A 91 5.42 -52.08 -68.48
CA PRO A 91 6.23 -52.92 -67.60
C PRO A 91 6.66 -54.27 -68.23
N GLU A 92 5.91 -54.75 -69.23
CA GLU A 92 6.21 -55.96 -70.01
C GLU A 92 7.13 -55.72 -71.22
N ASP A 93 7.05 -54.55 -71.87
CA ASP A 93 7.97 -54.14 -72.94
C ASP A 93 8.64 -52.78 -72.63
N THR A 94 9.86 -52.89 -72.12
CA THR A 94 10.76 -51.76 -71.81
C THR A 94 11.87 -51.59 -72.87
N SER A 95 11.76 -52.24 -74.03
CA SER A 95 12.82 -52.26 -75.06
C SER A 95 13.23 -50.85 -75.51
N PHE A 96 12.27 -49.94 -75.67
CA PHE A 96 12.54 -48.53 -76.01
C PHE A 96 13.33 -47.77 -74.93
N LEU A 97 13.22 -48.14 -73.65
CA LEU A 97 14.02 -47.52 -72.56
C LEU A 97 15.51 -47.87 -72.66
N THR A 98 15.90 -48.82 -73.52
CA THR A 98 17.31 -49.11 -73.81
C THR A 98 17.91 -48.21 -74.90
N VAL A 99 17.07 -47.45 -75.62
CA VAL A 99 17.51 -46.48 -76.63
C VAL A 99 18.16 -45.28 -75.95
N SER A 100 19.32 -44.86 -76.44
CA SER A 100 20.10 -43.72 -75.91
C SER A 100 20.17 -42.54 -76.87
N ASN A 101 19.94 -42.78 -78.16
CA ASN A 101 20.07 -41.81 -79.22
C ASN A 101 18.98 -42.02 -80.30
N LEU A 102 18.21 -40.97 -80.57
CA LEU A 102 17.07 -40.98 -81.51
C LEU A 102 17.43 -40.54 -82.94
N THR A 103 18.72 -40.31 -83.23
CA THR A 103 19.19 -39.95 -84.58
C THR A 103 18.80 -41.04 -85.57
N GLY A 104 18.21 -40.64 -86.70
CA GLY A 104 17.60 -41.51 -87.70
C GLY A 104 16.07 -41.60 -87.58
N LEU A 105 15.49 -41.27 -86.43
CA LEU A 105 14.03 -41.26 -86.25
C LEU A 105 13.37 -40.01 -86.84
N GLU A 106 14.13 -38.94 -87.11
CA GLU A 106 13.64 -37.73 -87.79
C GLU A 106 13.16 -38.01 -89.24
N TYR A 107 13.58 -39.13 -89.84
CA TYR A 107 13.11 -39.58 -91.16
C TYR A 107 11.73 -40.26 -91.12
N ALA A 108 11.18 -40.60 -89.95
CA ALA A 108 9.83 -41.18 -89.83
C ALA A 108 8.74 -40.25 -90.39
N ASN A 109 7.59 -40.78 -90.81
CA ASN A 109 6.43 -39.97 -91.18
C ASN A 109 5.82 -39.32 -89.91
N GLU A 110 5.20 -40.16 -89.08
CA GLU A 110 4.70 -39.83 -87.75
C GLU A 110 5.25 -40.82 -86.72
N ILE A 111 5.30 -40.41 -85.46
CA ILE A 111 5.74 -41.24 -84.34
C ILE A 111 4.66 -41.18 -83.26
N THR A 112 4.25 -42.31 -82.71
CA THR A 112 3.39 -42.38 -81.53
C THR A 112 4.11 -43.17 -80.45
N ILE A 113 4.25 -42.58 -79.26
CA ILE A 113 4.76 -43.28 -78.07
C ILE A 113 3.62 -43.35 -77.05
N GLN A 114 3.17 -44.55 -76.74
CA GLN A 114 2.26 -44.80 -75.63
C GLN A 114 3.07 -45.33 -74.45
N SER A 115 2.91 -44.73 -73.27
CA SER A 115 3.50 -45.23 -72.02
C SER A 115 2.43 -45.53 -70.98
N SER A 116 2.41 -46.78 -70.51
CA SER A 116 1.52 -47.25 -69.45
C SER A 116 2.30 -47.39 -68.14
N GLY A 117 2.74 -46.25 -67.59
CA GLY A 117 3.42 -46.17 -66.30
C GLY A 117 4.96 -46.18 -66.34
N GLU A 118 5.60 -46.09 -67.50
CA GLU A 118 7.07 -46.13 -67.62
C GLU A 118 7.71 -44.79 -68.03
N ASN A 119 8.86 -44.45 -67.42
CA ASN A 119 9.54 -43.17 -67.65
C ASN A 119 10.33 -43.16 -68.97
N ILE A 120 9.65 -42.80 -70.06
CA ILE A 120 10.24 -42.63 -71.39
C ILE A 120 11.32 -41.53 -71.47
N PHE A 121 11.35 -40.59 -70.52
CA PHE A 121 12.32 -39.49 -70.47
C PHE A 121 13.62 -39.87 -69.74
N SER A 122 13.68 -41.06 -69.12
CA SER A 122 14.84 -41.49 -68.33
C SER A 122 16.05 -41.89 -69.17
N SER A 123 15.83 -42.44 -70.37
CA SER A 123 16.87 -42.95 -71.26
C SER A 123 17.37 -41.93 -72.29
N VAL A 124 16.49 -40.99 -72.72
CA VAL A 124 16.80 -39.97 -73.71
C VAL A 124 16.29 -38.59 -73.30
N ASN A 125 17.17 -37.60 -73.36
CA ASN A 125 16.75 -36.19 -73.36
C ASN A 125 16.21 -35.80 -74.74
N PHE A 126 14.89 -35.77 -74.88
CA PHE A 126 14.18 -35.43 -76.11
C PHE A 126 14.51 -34.03 -76.66
N LEU A 127 14.90 -33.07 -75.81
CA LEU A 127 15.25 -31.70 -76.23
C LEU A 127 16.43 -31.64 -77.22
N ASN A 128 17.26 -32.70 -77.27
CA ASN A 128 18.32 -32.83 -78.25
C ASN A 128 17.82 -33.20 -79.66
N TYR A 129 16.54 -33.57 -79.82
CA TYR A 129 15.93 -34.08 -81.05
C TYR A 129 14.64 -33.34 -81.43
N PRO A 130 14.68 -32.01 -81.65
CA PRO A 130 13.47 -31.18 -81.84
C PRO A 130 12.63 -31.58 -83.06
N GLU A 131 13.24 -32.09 -84.14
CA GLU A 131 12.49 -32.57 -85.32
C GLU A 131 11.81 -33.93 -85.07
N VAL A 132 12.30 -34.72 -84.11
CA VAL A 132 11.63 -35.94 -83.65
C VAL A 132 10.43 -35.54 -82.78
N MET A 133 10.61 -34.66 -81.79
CA MET A 133 9.53 -34.20 -80.90
C MET A 133 8.32 -33.69 -81.69
N LYS A 134 8.51 -32.81 -82.69
CA LYS A 134 7.45 -32.26 -83.54
C LYS A 134 6.62 -33.30 -84.32
N LYS A 135 7.14 -34.52 -84.49
CA LYS A 135 6.47 -35.65 -85.14
C LYS A 135 5.95 -36.69 -84.15
N THR A 136 6.35 -36.60 -82.89
CA THR A 136 6.00 -37.54 -81.83
C THR A 136 4.72 -37.10 -81.12
N SER A 137 3.67 -37.89 -81.24
CA SER A 137 2.51 -37.86 -80.36
C SER A 137 2.76 -38.75 -79.15
N LEU A 138 2.48 -38.25 -77.95
CA LEU A 138 2.59 -38.99 -76.68
C LEU A 138 1.21 -39.34 -76.15
N SER A 139 1.07 -40.55 -75.59
CA SER A 139 -0.11 -40.96 -74.81
C SER A 139 0.34 -41.56 -73.48
N PHE A 140 -0.25 -41.11 -72.38
CA PHE A 140 0.09 -41.55 -71.03
C PHE A 140 -1.09 -42.20 -70.34
N ASP A 141 -0.87 -43.39 -69.80
CA ASP A 141 -1.83 -44.23 -69.07
C ASP A 141 -1.20 -44.78 -67.77
N GLY A 142 -2.06 -45.17 -66.82
CA GLY A 142 -1.67 -45.73 -65.53
C GLY A 142 -1.13 -44.70 -64.54
N ASN A 143 0.05 -44.98 -63.98
CA ASN A 143 0.64 -44.17 -62.91
C ASN A 143 1.52 -43.05 -63.46
N LEU A 144 1.04 -41.82 -63.42
CA LEU A 144 1.81 -40.66 -63.89
C LEU A 144 3.02 -40.35 -62.99
N THR A 145 3.06 -40.80 -61.72
CA THR A 145 4.23 -40.61 -60.86
C THR A 145 5.42 -41.44 -61.31
N THR A 146 5.22 -42.63 -61.88
CA THR A 146 6.33 -43.44 -62.38
C THR A 146 6.84 -42.95 -63.73
N ILE A 147 5.97 -42.37 -64.57
CA ILE A 147 6.36 -41.67 -65.81
C ILE A 147 7.07 -40.34 -65.51
N PHE A 148 6.56 -39.57 -64.55
CA PHE A 148 7.01 -38.23 -64.18
C PHE A 148 7.46 -38.16 -62.70
N PRO A 149 8.54 -38.86 -62.30
CA PRO A 149 8.95 -38.97 -60.90
C PRO A 149 9.44 -37.65 -60.28
N THR A 150 9.78 -36.67 -61.12
CA THR A 150 10.18 -35.31 -60.71
C THR A 150 9.11 -34.27 -61.03
N GLY A 151 7.87 -34.69 -61.32
CA GLY A 151 6.77 -33.84 -61.76
C GLY A 151 6.63 -33.67 -63.27
N ILE A 152 5.48 -33.15 -63.68
CA ILE A 152 5.10 -32.97 -65.08
C ILE A 152 5.52 -31.57 -65.54
N ASP A 153 6.45 -31.49 -66.50
CA ASP A 153 6.89 -30.23 -67.09
C ASP A 153 6.11 -29.93 -68.39
N PHE A 154 5.17 -28.99 -68.31
CA PHE A 154 4.35 -28.58 -69.44
C PHE A 154 5.16 -27.81 -70.50
N ASP A 155 6.30 -27.21 -70.12
CA ASP A 155 7.20 -26.52 -71.03
C ASP A 155 8.03 -27.51 -71.89
N LEU A 156 8.27 -28.72 -71.40
CA LEU A 156 8.80 -29.82 -72.21
C LEU A 156 7.72 -30.39 -73.14
N LEU A 157 6.53 -30.66 -72.60
CA LEU A 157 5.45 -31.36 -73.31
C LEU A 157 4.88 -30.55 -74.49
N LYS A 158 4.90 -29.21 -74.43
CA LYS A 158 4.42 -28.34 -75.53
C LYS A 158 5.22 -28.44 -76.84
N HIS A 159 6.38 -29.10 -76.82
CA HIS A 159 7.23 -29.28 -78.00
C HIS A 159 6.92 -30.55 -78.81
N PHE A 160 6.05 -31.42 -78.31
CA PHE A 160 5.61 -32.64 -79.00
C PHE A 160 4.50 -32.36 -80.03
N ALA A 161 4.18 -33.32 -80.91
CA ALA A 161 3.08 -33.16 -81.88
C ALA A 161 1.72 -33.07 -81.19
N ASN A 162 1.45 -34.03 -80.29
CA ASN A 162 0.27 -34.09 -79.42
C ASN A 162 0.68 -34.74 -78.09
N VAL A 163 -0.01 -34.45 -77.00
CA VAL A 163 0.16 -35.13 -75.70
C VAL A 163 -1.21 -35.45 -75.12
N GLY A 164 -1.50 -36.73 -74.94
CA GLY A 164 -2.72 -37.24 -74.32
C GLY A 164 -2.46 -37.79 -72.93
N PHE A 165 -3.33 -37.45 -71.98
CA PHE A 165 -3.44 -38.12 -70.67
C PHE A 165 -4.77 -38.87 -70.60
N ASP A 166 -4.73 -40.21 -70.52
CA ASP A 166 -5.91 -41.04 -70.30
C ASP A 166 -6.73 -40.55 -69.07
N PRO A 167 -8.08 -40.48 -69.14
CA PRO A 167 -8.93 -40.01 -68.04
C PRO A 167 -8.80 -40.79 -66.73
N HIS A 168 -8.26 -42.02 -66.76
CA HIS A 168 -8.16 -42.90 -65.61
C HIS A 168 -6.81 -42.83 -64.89
N ASN A 169 -5.86 -42.06 -65.43
CA ASN A 169 -4.51 -41.85 -64.88
C ASN A 169 -4.52 -41.51 -63.38
N VAL A 170 -3.67 -42.16 -62.61
CA VAL A 170 -3.43 -41.87 -61.19
C VAL A 170 -2.16 -41.06 -61.03
N TYR A 171 -2.21 -39.95 -60.30
CA TYR A 171 -1.03 -39.11 -60.04
C TYR A 171 -0.84 -38.83 -58.56
N GLN A 172 0.29 -39.30 -58.01
CA GLN A 172 0.63 -39.27 -56.60
C GLN A 172 2.00 -38.59 -56.38
N PRO A 173 2.13 -37.26 -56.53
CA PRO A 173 3.40 -36.55 -56.28
C PRO A 173 3.64 -36.27 -54.78
N ASN A 174 3.05 -37.07 -53.88
CA ASN A 174 3.09 -36.92 -52.43
C ASN A 174 2.54 -35.57 -51.90
N VAL A 175 1.36 -35.16 -52.38
CA VAL A 175 0.67 -33.96 -51.86
C VAL A 175 0.10 -34.24 -50.47
N VAL A 176 0.63 -33.58 -49.44
CA VAL A 176 0.16 -33.68 -48.05
C VAL A 176 -0.27 -32.31 -47.55
N ILE A 177 -1.54 -32.18 -47.18
CA ILE A 177 -2.14 -30.96 -46.63
C ILE A 177 -2.44 -31.19 -45.15
N ASN A 178 -1.92 -30.33 -44.29
CA ASN A 178 -2.16 -30.37 -42.85
C ASN A 178 -3.19 -29.29 -42.48
N LEU A 179 -4.36 -29.75 -42.07
CA LEU A 179 -5.53 -28.97 -41.70
C LEU A 179 -5.67 -28.86 -40.18
N ASN A 180 -6.35 -27.82 -39.72
CA ASN A 180 -6.66 -27.51 -38.33
C ASN A 180 -8.00 -26.76 -38.27
N GLU A 181 -8.46 -26.40 -37.06
CA GLU A 181 -9.75 -25.72 -36.84
C GLU A 181 -9.90 -24.39 -37.62
N ASP A 182 -8.81 -23.70 -37.95
CA ASP A 182 -8.84 -22.42 -38.67
C ASP A 182 -8.92 -22.58 -40.20
N ASN A 183 -8.42 -23.69 -40.77
CA ASN A 183 -8.28 -23.87 -42.23
C ASN A 183 -8.91 -25.15 -42.80
N TYR A 184 -9.51 -26.03 -41.99
CA TYR A 184 -10.13 -27.26 -42.50
C TYR A 184 -11.25 -27.01 -43.51
N SER A 185 -11.96 -25.89 -43.39
CA SER A 185 -13.06 -25.56 -44.30
C SER A 185 -12.59 -24.95 -45.64
N GLU A 186 -11.34 -24.48 -45.72
CA GLU A 186 -10.78 -23.82 -46.90
C GLU A 186 -9.25 -23.91 -46.96
N PHE A 187 -8.72 -24.56 -47.99
CA PHE A 187 -7.29 -24.68 -48.25
C PHE A 187 -6.97 -24.56 -49.75
N SER A 188 -5.70 -24.46 -50.10
CA SER A 188 -5.25 -24.43 -51.50
C SER A 188 -4.05 -25.36 -51.72
N ILE A 189 -3.93 -25.90 -52.93
CA ILE A 189 -2.80 -26.69 -53.42
C ILE A 189 -2.18 -25.90 -54.57
N SER A 190 -0.92 -25.46 -54.42
CA SER A 190 -0.22 -24.77 -55.50
C SER A 190 0.14 -25.72 -56.65
N TYR A 191 0.36 -25.19 -57.86
CA TYR A 191 0.82 -26.02 -58.98
C TYR A 191 2.17 -26.70 -58.69
N GLU A 192 3.05 -26.04 -57.93
CA GLU A 192 4.31 -26.60 -57.44
C GLU A 192 4.08 -27.75 -56.44
N GLN A 193 3.16 -27.61 -55.48
CA GLN A 193 2.78 -28.71 -54.57
C GLN A 193 2.15 -29.89 -55.32
N ALA A 194 1.39 -29.61 -56.37
CA ALA A 194 0.84 -30.62 -57.28
C ALA A 194 1.89 -31.17 -58.28
N ALA A 195 3.13 -30.68 -58.25
CA ALA A 195 4.20 -31.02 -59.19
C ALA A 195 3.84 -30.85 -60.68
N LEU A 196 2.97 -29.88 -60.98
CA LEU A 196 2.59 -29.43 -62.33
C LEU A 196 3.39 -28.18 -62.70
N TYR A 197 4.57 -28.38 -63.28
CA TYR A 197 5.51 -27.30 -63.58
C TYR A 197 5.22 -26.62 -64.92
N ASN A 198 5.40 -25.30 -64.95
CA ASN A 198 5.23 -24.46 -66.15
C ASN A 198 3.83 -24.54 -66.79
N ILE A 199 2.82 -25.00 -66.05
CA ILE A 199 1.45 -25.09 -66.53
C ILE A 199 0.82 -23.69 -66.71
N ASN A 200 0.19 -23.43 -67.85
CA ASN A 200 -0.67 -22.25 -68.03
C ASN A 200 -2.05 -22.55 -67.41
N PRO A 201 -2.53 -21.78 -66.40
CA PRO A 201 -3.85 -21.98 -65.81
C PRO A 201 -5.01 -21.93 -66.80
N GLU A 202 -4.86 -21.23 -67.94
CA GLU A 202 -5.90 -21.18 -68.99
C GLU A 202 -6.12 -22.52 -69.71
N MET A 203 -5.20 -23.49 -69.57
CA MET A 203 -5.37 -24.85 -70.09
C MET A 203 -6.29 -25.71 -69.21
N LEU A 204 -6.60 -25.26 -67.99
CA LEU A 204 -7.41 -25.98 -67.01
C LEU A 204 -8.88 -25.58 -67.13
N THR A 205 -9.73 -26.52 -67.52
CA THR A 205 -11.15 -26.24 -67.83
C THR A 205 -12.15 -27.02 -66.98
N ASN A 206 -11.73 -28.08 -66.29
CA ASN A 206 -12.59 -28.85 -65.40
C ASN A 206 -11.79 -29.38 -64.21
N VAL A 207 -11.77 -28.65 -63.09
CA VAL A 207 -11.14 -29.10 -61.85
C VAL A 207 -12.21 -29.63 -60.91
N GLY A 208 -12.17 -30.93 -60.65
CA GLY A 208 -13.07 -31.64 -59.76
C GLY A 208 -12.75 -31.39 -58.29
N GLY A 209 -13.80 -31.37 -57.47
CA GLY A 209 -13.67 -31.34 -56.02
C GLY A 209 -13.01 -32.60 -55.43
N ILE A 210 -12.66 -32.54 -54.14
CA ILE A 210 -12.18 -33.70 -53.38
C ILE A 210 -13.35 -34.25 -52.56
N ALA A 211 -13.66 -35.53 -52.73
CA ALA A 211 -14.62 -36.26 -51.90
C ALA A 211 -13.89 -37.19 -50.92
N ILE A 212 -14.40 -37.30 -49.69
CA ILE A 212 -13.96 -38.28 -48.69
C ILE A 212 -15.20 -39.01 -48.16
N TYR A 213 -15.14 -40.33 -48.17
CA TYR A 213 -16.18 -41.21 -47.63
C TYR A 213 -15.53 -42.17 -46.63
N ASP A 214 -15.79 -41.99 -45.34
CA ASP A 214 -15.28 -42.87 -44.28
C ASP A 214 -16.34 -43.12 -43.21
N SER A 215 -16.83 -44.37 -43.12
CA SER A 215 -17.55 -44.88 -41.95
C SER A 215 -18.77 -44.05 -41.47
N GLY A 216 -19.41 -43.30 -42.37
CA GLY A 216 -20.54 -42.41 -42.08
C GLY A 216 -20.22 -40.92 -42.09
N LEU A 217 -18.93 -40.55 -42.19
CA LEU A 217 -18.47 -39.21 -42.54
C LEU A 217 -18.43 -39.05 -44.06
N GLU A 218 -19.12 -38.04 -44.58
CA GLU A 218 -19.08 -37.64 -45.99
C GLU A 218 -18.59 -36.19 -46.07
N LEU A 219 -17.42 -35.95 -46.65
CA LEU A 219 -16.88 -34.62 -46.90
C LEU A 219 -16.82 -34.37 -48.40
N TYR A 220 -17.18 -33.16 -48.81
CA TYR A 220 -17.04 -32.72 -50.19
C TYR A 220 -16.45 -31.31 -50.25
N TYR A 221 -15.25 -31.21 -50.80
CA TYR A 221 -14.58 -29.95 -51.08
C TYR A 221 -14.84 -29.55 -52.53
N THR A 222 -15.56 -28.46 -52.76
CA THR A 222 -15.63 -27.83 -54.08
C THR A 222 -14.28 -27.25 -54.48
N ALA A 223 -13.90 -27.35 -55.75
CA ALA A 223 -12.66 -26.81 -56.29
C ALA A 223 -12.90 -25.52 -57.09
N SER A 224 -11.91 -24.63 -57.07
CA SER A 224 -11.86 -23.41 -57.88
C SER A 224 -10.42 -23.08 -58.29
N LEU A 225 -10.24 -22.52 -59.48
CA LEU A 225 -8.92 -22.15 -60.00
C LEU A 225 -8.48 -20.79 -59.45
N GLU A 226 -7.22 -20.72 -59.01
CA GLU A 226 -6.54 -19.49 -58.63
C GLU A 226 -5.22 -19.33 -59.42
N PRO A 227 -4.67 -18.11 -59.56
CA PRO A 227 -3.46 -17.88 -60.36
C PRO A 227 -2.23 -18.71 -59.97
N GLY A 228 -2.16 -19.19 -58.71
CA GLY A 228 -1.05 -20.01 -58.20
C GLY A 228 -1.38 -21.49 -57.96
N GLY A 229 -2.62 -21.93 -58.20
CA GLY A 229 -3.04 -23.30 -57.91
C GLY A 229 -4.54 -23.53 -57.90
N ILE A 230 -4.97 -24.51 -57.10
CA ILE A 230 -6.36 -24.90 -56.94
C ILE A 230 -6.77 -24.68 -55.48
N LYS A 231 -7.86 -23.94 -55.29
CA LYS A 231 -8.49 -23.69 -54.00
C LYS A 231 -9.66 -24.65 -53.77
N PHE A 232 -9.71 -25.21 -52.57
CA PHE A 232 -10.69 -26.19 -52.11
C PHE A 232 -11.48 -25.65 -50.93
N THR A 233 -12.81 -25.62 -51.05
CA THR A 233 -13.73 -25.11 -50.01
C THR A 233 -14.79 -26.17 -49.68
N LEU A 234 -14.91 -26.51 -48.40
CA LEU A 234 -15.84 -27.52 -47.87
C LEU A 234 -17.31 -27.10 -48.10
N ASN A 235 -18.14 -28.04 -48.55
CA ASN A 235 -19.53 -27.79 -48.91
C ASN A 235 -20.49 -28.91 -48.46
N PRO A 236 -21.47 -28.64 -47.58
CA PRO A 236 -21.65 -27.41 -46.81
C PRO A 236 -20.62 -27.31 -45.67
N SER A 237 -20.12 -26.11 -45.39
CA SER A 237 -19.17 -25.87 -44.30
C SER A 237 -19.82 -25.59 -42.93
N SER A 238 -21.13 -25.30 -42.88
CA SER A 238 -21.80 -24.78 -41.69
C SER A 238 -22.15 -25.82 -40.62
N ASP A 239 -22.17 -27.10 -40.99
CA ASP A 239 -22.86 -28.14 -40.21
C ASP A 239 -21.89 -29.15 -39.56
N LEU A 240 -20.58 -28.99 -39.77
CA LEU A 240 -19.53 -29.91 -39.32
C LEU A 240 -18.70 -29.31 -38.18
N ASP A 241 -18.65 -30.00 -37.04
CA ASP A 241 -17.74 -29.65 -35.93
C ASP A 241 -16.33 -30.22 -36.22
N TYR A 242 -15.29 -29.40 -36.06
CA TYR A 242 -13.91 -29.84 -36.28
C TYR A 242 -13.50 -31.03 -35.40
N SER A 243 -14.11 -31.21 -34.23
CA SER A 243 -13.87 -32.38 -33.36
C SER A 243 -14.27 -33.72 -34.00
N GLU A 244 -15.10 -33.73 -35.05
CA GLU A 244 -15.38 -34.94 -35.85
C GLU A 244 -14.24 -35.30 -36.82
N LEU A 245 -13.34 -34.34 -37.09
CA LEU A 245 -12.19 -34.48 -37.99
C LEU A 245 -10.88 -34.65 -37.25
N GLU A 246 -10.79 -34.11 -36.04
CA GLU A 246 -9.60 -34.06 -35.21
C GLU A 246 -8.83 -35.40 -35.15
N GLY A 247 -7.54 -35.35 -35.48
CA GLY A 247 -6.63 -36.49 -35.44
C GLY A 247 -6.76 -37.49 -36.61
N LYS A 248 -7.71 -37.28 -37.54
CA LYS A 248 -7.90 -38.15 -38.71
C LYS A 248 -6.92 -37.83 -39.84
N SER A 249 -6.62 -38.84 -40.64
CA SER A 249 -5.79 -38.75 -41.84
C SER A 249 -6.48 -39.50 -42.96
N PHE A 250 -6.74 -38.81 -44.08
CA PHE A 250 -7.35 -39.42 -45.27
C PHE A 250 -6.36 -39.31 -46.42
N SER A 251 -5.85 -40.45 -46.87
CA SER A 251 -4.91 -40.60 -47.97
C SER A 251 -5.52 -41.49 -49.04
N ASN A 252 -5.09 -41.34 -50.30
CA ASN A 252 -5.46 -42.30 -51.33
C ASN A 252 -4.90 -43.69 -50.97
N SER A 253 -5.77 -44.71 -50.88
CA SER A 253 -5.42 -46.04 -50.39
C SER A 253 -5.16 -47.06 -51.49
N SER A 254 -5.44 -46.71 -52.74
CA SER A 254 -5.43 -47.68 -53.84
C SER A 254 -4.03 -48.12 -54.23
N GLU A 255 -3.84 -49.43 -54.33
CA GLU A 255 -2.85 -50.03 -55.22
C GLU A 255 -3.27 -49.89 -56.70
N SER A 256 -4.50 -49.43 -56.99
CA SER A 256 -4.94 -49.20 -58.37
C SER A 256 -4.14 -48.09 -59.04
N THR A 257 -3.55 -48.41 -60.18
CA THR A 257 -2.92 -47.44 -61.10
C THR A 257 -3.93 -46.78 -62.03
N VAL A 258 -5.21 -47.19 -61.98
CA VAL A 258 -6.29 -46.79 -62.89
C VAL A 258 -7.55 -46.48 -62.05
N PHE A 259 -7.97 -45.22 -62.03
CA PHE A 259 -8.92 -44.62 -61.06
C PHE A 259 -8.45 -44.66 -59.58
N PRO A 260 -8.33 -43.50 -58.90
CA PRO A 260 -8.11 -43.46 -57.45
C PRO A 260 -9.37 -43.80 -56.64
N ASP A 261 -9.20 -44.40 -55.44
CA ASP A 261 -10.30 -44.80 -54.55
C ASP A 261 -10.48 -43.92 -53.29
N GLY A 262 -9.44 -43.24 -52.84
CA GLY A 262 -9.49 -42.28 -51.74
C GLY A 262 -9.56 -40.82 -52.23
N PRO A 263 -9.15 -39.82 -51.42
CA PRO A 263 -9.20 -38.42 -51.83
C PRO A 263 -8.30 -38.12 -53.05
N TYR A 264 -8.89 -37.52 -54.08
CA TYR A 264 -8.23 -36.95 -55.25
C TYR A 264 -9.01 -35.76 -55.81
N SER A 265 -8.36 -34.96 -56.64
CA SER A 265 -8.98 -33.95 -57.50
C SER A 265 -8.69 -34.31 -58.96
N GLN A 266 -9.73 -34.42 -59.79
CA GLN A 266 -9.56 -34.62 -61.23
C GLN A 266 -9.28 -33.26 -61.89
N ILE A 267 -8.17 -33.15 -62.60
CA ILE A 267 -7.73 -31.94 -63.29
C ILE A 267 -7.84 -32.18 -64.79
N GLY A 268 -8.87 -31.63 -65.42
CA GLY A 268 -9.05 -31.64 -66.87
C GLY A 268 -8.16 -30.61 -67.57
N ILE A 269 -7.36 -31.09 -68.50
CA ILE A 269 -6.47 -30.29 -69.37
C ILE A 269 -7.06 -30.32 -70.77
N THR A 270 -7.24 -29.16 -71.37
CA THR A 270 -7.75 -29.04 -72.75
C THR A 270 -6.75 -28.37 -73.66
N SER A 271 -6.72 -28.84 -74.91
CA SER A 271 -6.04 -28.16 -76.01
C SER A 271 -6.74 -26.83 -76.30
N SER A 272 -6.01 -25.74 -76.11
CA SER A 272 -6.37 -24.41 -76.60
C SER A 272 -5.81 -24.19 -78.00
N SER A 273 -5.93 -22.99 -78.56
CA SER A 273 -5.26 -22.64 -79.83
C SER A 273 -3.74 -22.79 -79.79
N ASP A 274 -3.15 -22.81 -78.59
CA ASP A 274 -1.72 -22.73 -78.35
C ASP A 274 -1.19 -23.93 -77.53
N SER A 275 -2.01 -24.96 -77.27
CA SER A 275 -1.59 -26.19 -76.58
C SER A 275 -1.99 -27.47 -77.31
N ASN A 276 -0.98 -28.33 -77.50
CA ASN A 276 -1.04 -29.69 -78.03
C ASN A 276 -1.38 -30.75 -76.96
N ILE A 277 -1.68 -30.32 -75.72
CA ILE A 277 -1.83 -31.17 -74.54
C ILE A 277 -3.31 -31.28 -74.16
N SER A 278 -3.80 -32.49 -73.91
CA SER A 278 -5.18 -32.74 -73.51
C SER A 278 -5.31 -34.01 -72.64
N GLY A 279 -6.39 -34.09 -71.85
CA GLY A 279 -6.70 -35.27 -71.04
C GLY A 279 -7.08 -34.94 -69.60
N TYR A 280 -6.89 -35.88 -68.69
CA TYR A 280 -7.11 -35.65 -67.25
C TYR A 280 -5.98 -36.21 -66.40
N ILE A 281 -5.72 -35.53 -65.28
CA ILE A 281 -4.83 -35.98 -64.22
C ILE A 281 -5.68 -36.15 -62.96
N ASN A 282 -5.76 -37.36 -62.39
CA ASN A 282 -6.39 -37.54 -61.08
C ASN A 282 -5.33 -37.36 -59.99
N LEU A 283 -5.21 -36.14 -59.48
CA LEU A 283 -4.25 -35.73 -58.45
C LEU A 283 -4.69 -36.26 -57.09
N CYS A 284 -4.04 -37.32 -56.61
CA CYS A 284 -4.22 -37.86 -55.27
C CYS A 284 -3.63 -36.94 -54.21
N VAL A 285 -4.32 -36.82 -53.08
CA VAL A 285 -3.90 -35.98 -51.96
C VAL A 285 -3.99 -36.74 -50.64
N THR A 286 -3.26 -36.29 -49.62
CA THR A 286 -3.45 -36.69 -48.23
C THR A 286 -3.89 -35.48 -47.43
N LEU A 287 -5.05 -35.56 -46.78
CA LEU A 287 -5.57 -34.55 -45.85
C LEU A 287 -5.43 -35.04 -44.41
N ASN A 288 -4.51 -34.42 -43.67
CA ASN A 288 -4.28 -34.67 -42.25
C ASN A 288 -5.00 -33.60 -41.42
N TYR A 289 -5.84 -33.99 -40.48
CA TYR A 289 -6.52 -33.07 -39.58
C TYR A 289 -5.82 -33.12 -38.21
N ALA A 290 -5.11 -32.06 -37.87
CA ALA A 290 -4.32 -31.98 -36.64
C ALA A 290 -5.21 -32.07 -35.39
N ASN A 291 -4.62 -32.49 -34.26
CA ASN A 291 -5.31 -32.38 -32.98
C ASN A 291 -5.60 -30.91 -32.67
N LYS A 292 -6.79 -30.63 -32.15
CA LYS A 292 -7.24 -29.29 -31.78
C LYS A 292 -6.39 -28.83 -30.61
N LYS A 293 -5.84 -27.62 -30.70
CA LYS A 293 -5.07 -27.07 -29.60
C LYS A 293 -6.03 -26.73 -28.44
N GLN A 294 -6.00 -27.57 -27.40
CA GLN A 294 -6.73 -27.30 -26.18
C GLN A 294 -6.10 -26.11 -25.44
N LEU A 295 -6.92 -25.11 -25.11
CA LEU A 295 -6.50 -23.99 -24.26
C LEU A 295 -6.04 -24.52 -22.89
N ALA A 296 -4.94 -23.97 -22.39
CA ALA A 296 -4.49 -24.23 -21.04
C ALA A 296 -5.18 -23.30 -20.04
N GLU A 297 -5.09 -23.67 -18.76
CA GLU A 297 -5.34 -22.73 -17.67
C GLU A 297 -4.18 -21.73 -17.56
N ASP A 298 -4.51 -20.46 -17.27
CA ASP A 298 -3.53 -19.38 -17.14
C ASP A 298 -2.50 -19.64 -16.02
N VAL A 299 -1.26 -19.23 -16.25
CA VAL A 299 -0.29 -19.01 -15.16
C VAL A 299 -0.56 -17.65 -14.53
N ILE A 300 -0.84 -17.62 -13.24
CA ILE A 300 -1.03 -16.40 -12.47
C ILE A 300 0.29 -15.97 -11.83
N VAL A 301 0.79 -14.79 -12.20
CA VAL A 301 1.97 -14.17 -11.57
C VAL A 301 1.52 -13.26 -10.43
N GLN A 302 1.89 -13.63 -9.20
CA GLN A 302 1.55 -12.93 -7.95
C GLN A 302 2.73 -12.12 -7.41
N TYR A 303 2.42 -10.94 -6.87
CA TYR A 303 3.39 -10.02 -6.25
C TYR A 303 3.01 -9.79 -4.79
N VAL A 304 3.81 -10.33 -3.87
CA VAL A 304 3.51 -10.27 -2.44
C VAL A 304 4.67 -9.75 -1.60
N ASP A 305 4.35 -9.24 -0.41
CA ASP A 305 5.36 -9.03 0.63
C ASP A 305 5.77 -10.36 1.32
N GLN A 306 6.77 -10.28 2.19
CA GLN A 306 7.24 -11.37 3.06
C GLN A 306 6.18 -11.96 4.03
N PHE A 307 4.99 -11.36 4.13
CA PHE A 307 3.85 -11.85 4.90
C PHE A 307 2.72 -12.42 4.00
N ASN A 308 2.99 -12.55 2.70
CA ASN A 308 2.06 -13.00 1.66
C ASN A 308 0.84 -12.07 1.46
N ASN A 309 0.97 -10.77 1.77
CA ASN A 309 0.00 -9.75 1.36
C ASN A 309 0.25 -9.35 -0.10
N GLU A 310 -0.79 -9.19 -0.91
CA GLU A 310 -0.67 -8.63 -2.26
C GLU A 310 -0.23 -7.16 -2.21
N ILE A 311 0.84 -6.83 -2.94
CA ILE A 311 1.41 -5.47 -3.02
C ILE A 311 1.32 -4.86 -4.42
N HIS A 312 0.99 -5.66 -5.44
CA HIS A 312 0.76 -5.23 -6.81
C HIS A 312 -0.21 -6.21 -7.49
N PRO A 313 -1.14 -5.72 -8.35
CA PRO A 313 -2.07 -6.58 -9.10
C PRO A 313 -1.37 -7.73 -9.83
N THR A 314 -2.02 -8.89 -9.84
CA THR A 314 -1.52 -10.08 -10.54
C THR A 314 -1.48 -9.87 -12.06
N GLN A 315 -0.56 -10.57 -12.73
CA GLN A 315 -0.55 -10.72 -14.19
C GLN A 315 -0.91 -12.15 -14.57
N THR A 316 -1.30 -12.38 -15.83
CA THR A 316 -1.57 -13.72 -16.37
C THR A 316 -0.67 -14.04 -17.57
N ILE A 317 -0.41 -15.33 -17.78
CA ILE A 317 0.21 -15.87 -19.00
C ILE A 317 -0.71 -16.95 -19.55
N SER A 318 -1.26 -16.71 -20.73
CA SER A 318 -2.24 -17.55 -21.41
C SER A 318 -1.64 -18.24 -22.63
N GLY A 319 -2.22 -19.37 -23.05
CA GLY A 319 -1.78 -20.13 -24.23
C GLY A 319 -2.46 -21.50 -24.30
N TYR A 320 -1.86 -22.42 -25.04
CA TYR A 320 -2.34 -23.79 -25.21
C TYR A 320 -1.56 -24.79 -24.34
N ILE A 321 -2.13 -25.96 -24.10
CA ILE A 321 -1.48 -27.03 -23.33
C ILE A 321 -0.16 -27.42 -24.01
N GLY A 322 0.92 -27.41 -23.24
CA GLY A 322 2.28 -27.70 -23.70
C GLY A 322 3.08 -26.48 -24.17
N ASP A 323 2.46 -25.32 -24.40
CA ASP A 323 3.19 -24.09 -24.72
C ASP A 323 4.11 -23.71 -23.54
N ALA A 324 5.34 -23.27 -23.84
CA ALA A 324 6.28 -22.83 -22.81
C ALA A 324 5.94 -21.42 -22.30
N TYR A 325 6.12 -21.18 -21.01
CA TYR A 325 6.03 -19.84 -20.41
C TYR A 325 7.34 -19.42 -19.73
N ASP A 326 7.62 -18.12 -19.77
CA ASP A 326 8.75 -17.49 -19.09
C ASP A 326 8.27 -16.29 -18.26
N ALA A 327 8.00 -16.56 -16.99
CA ALA A 327 7.71 -15.56 -15.96
C ALA A 327 8.99 -14.98 -15.32
N SER A 328 10.18 -15.28 -15.85
CA SER A 328 11.48 -14.83 -15.34
C SER A 328 11.99 -13.54 -15.99
N THR A 329 11.27 -13.01 -16.98
CA THR A 329 11.59 -11.77 -17.69
C THR A 329 11.25 -10.51 -16.89
N ASP A 330 11.79 -9.36 -17.30
CA ASP A 330 11.55 -8.05 -16.64
C ASP A 330 10.08 -7.60 -16.70
N GLN A 331 9.26 -8.15 -17.62
CA GLN A 331 7.81 -7.95 -17.65
C GLN A 331 7.13 -8.48 -16.38
N TYR A 332 7.69 -9.53 -15.78
CA TYR A 332 7.17 -10.21 -14.60
C TYR A 332 8.06 -10.04 -13.35
N LYS A 333 9.29 -9.52 -13.48
CA LYS A 333 10.15 -9.07 -12.37
C LYS A 333 10.03 -7.57 -12.15
N LEU A 334 8.84 -7.15 -11.70
CA LEU A 334 8.48 -5.75 -11.56
C LEU A 334 9.37 -4.99 -10.56
N THR A 335 9.59 -3.70 -10.85
CA THR A 335 10.00 -2.72 -9.83
C THR A 335 8.75 -2.14 -9.19
N ILE A 336 8.63 -2.23 -7.87
CA ILE A 336 7.43 -1.82 -7.11
C ILE A 336 7.84 -0.74 -6.10
N ASP A 337 7.20 0.43 -6.14
CA ASP A 337 7.53 1.56 -5.27
C ASP A 337 7.46 1.21 -3.78
N GLY A 338 8.54 1.50 -3.05
CA GLY A 338 8.67 1.19 -1.62
C GLY A 338 9.00 -0.28 -1.30
N TYR A 339 9.26 -1.11 -2.31
CA TYR A 339 9.62 -2.51 -2.17
C TYR A 339 10.83 -2.88 -3.04
N SER A 340 11.58 -3.90 -2.62
CA SER A 340 12.69 -4.50 -3.38
C SER A 340 12.44 -5.99 -3.56
N LEU A 341 12.67 -6.50 -4.77
CA LEU A 341 12.48 -7.93 -5.07
C LEU A 341 13.44 -8.77 -4.24
N ASP A 342 12.92 -9.77 -3.53
CA ASP A 342 13.74 -10.65 -2.71
C ASP A 342 14.43 -11.72 -3.57
N GLN A 343 15.70 -11.45 -3.91
CA GLN A 343 16.54 -12.35 -4.71
C GLN A 343 16.78 -13.72 -4.05
N GLU A 344 16.53 -13.86 -2.75
CA GLU A 344 16.65 -15.13 -2.00
C GLU A 344 15.35 -15.96 -2.04
N GLN A 345 14.25 -15.41 -2.56
CA GLN A 345 12.90 -15.99 -2.60
C GLN A 345 12.30 -15.97 -4.02
N LEU A 346 13.13 -16.16 -5.04
CA LEU A 346 12.66 -16.26 -6.42
C LEU A 346 11.88 -17.59 -6.65
N PRO A 347 10.77 -17.57 -7.41
CA PRO A 347 9.96 -18.76 -7.67
C PRO A 347 10.71 -19.78 -8.53
N SER A 348 10.72 -21.03 -8.09
CA SER A 348 11.38 -22.14 -8.81
C SER A 348 10.66 -22.54 -10.10
N ASN A 349 9.38 -22.18 -10.24
CA ASN A 349 8.55 -22.39 -11.42
C ASN A 349 8.43 -21.14 -12.31
N ALA A 350 9.41 -20.23 -12.27
CA ALA A 350 9.42 -19.07 -13.18
C ALA A 350 9.51 -19.45 -14.67
N LEU A 351 9.96 -20.67 -14.98
CA LEU A 351 9.97 -21.28 -16.30
C LEU A 351 9.15 -22.58 -16.24
N GLY A 352 8.35 -22.85 -17.27
CA GLY A 352 7.55 -24.08 -17.33
C GLY A 352 6.76 -24.23 -18.62
N THR A 353 5.79 -25.16 -18.60
CA THR A 353 4.81 -25.35 -19.68
C THR A 353 3.40 -25.15 -19.14
N LEU A 354 2.52 -24.57 -19.96
CA LEU A 354 1.10 -24.44 -19.68
C LEU A 354 0.41 -25.83 -19.72
N GLY A 355 -0.69 -25.98 -18.98
CA GLY A 355 -1.40 -27.26 -18.85
C GLY A 355 -2.84 -27.11 -18.35
N GLU A 356 -3.51 -28.24 -18.10
CA GLU A 356 -4.92 -28.30 -17.66
C GLU A 356 -5.19 -27.71 -16.26
N GLN A 357 -4.15 -27.40 -15.49
CA GLN A 357 -4.25 -26.90 -14.12
C GLN A 357 -3.62 -25.52 -14.02
N GLN A 358 -4.37 -24.59 -13.41
CA GLN A 358 -3.88 -23.25 -13.11
C GLN A 358 -2.60 -23.31 -12.27
N GLN A 359 -1.58 -22.59 -12.70
CA GLN A 359 -0.28 -22.49 -12.05
C GLN A 359 -0.13 -21.12 -11.40
N ILE A 360 0.61 -21.03 -10.29
CA ILE A 360 0.91 -19.76 -9.63
C ILE A 360 2.43 -19.59 -9.56
N VAL A 361 2.93 -18.51 -10.16
CA VAL A 361 4.31 -18.03 -9.99
C VAL A 361 4.25 -16.87 -9.00
N ARG A 362 5.02 -16.93 -7.90
CA ARG A 362 4.96 -15.91 -6.84
C ARG A 362 6.31 -15.24 -6.65
N TYR A 363 6.34 -13.93 -6.84
CA TYR A 363 7.47 -13.08 -6.49
C TYR A 363 7.24 -12.44 -5.12
N VAL A 364 8.22 -12.62 -4.23
CA VAL A 364 8.23 -12.08 -2.87
C VAL A 364 9.11 -10.85 -2.81
N TYR A 365 8.66 -9.80 -2.11
CA TYR A 365 9.37 -8.53 -1.99
C TYR A 365 9.60 -8.17 -0.52
N LYS A 366 10.79 -7.62 -0.25
CA LYS A 366 11.18 -7.00 1.01
C LYS A 366 10.76 -5.52 0.97
N LYS A 367 10.08 -5.04 2.00
CA LYS A 367 9.70 -3.62 2.10
C LYS A 367 10.95 -2.77 2.32
N ILE A 368 11.11 -1.69 1.56
CA ILE A 368 12.21 -0.75 1.74
C ILE A 368 11.86 0.13 2.95
N GLU A 369 12.60 -0.01 4.04
CA GLU A 369 12.49 0.92 5.16
C GLU A 369 13.10 2.27 4.76
N ALA A 370 12.34 3.35 4.97
CA ALA A 370 12.84 4.69 4.74
C ALA A 370 14.00 4.97 5.71
N PRO A 371 15.09 5.65 5.29
CA PRO A 371 16.17 5.99 6.19
C PRO A 371 15.62 6.87 7.31
N SER A 372 15.65 6.37 8.55
CA SER A 372 15.35 7.17 9.73
C SER A 372 16.38 8.28 9.81
N GLN A 373 15.98 9.52 9.55
CA GLN A 373 16.85 10.65 9.79
C GLN A 373 17.05 10.75 11.31
N GLU A 374 18.29 10.55 11.76
CA GLU A 374 18.62 10.66 13.17
C GLU A 374 18.33 12.10 13.65
N THR A 375 17.66 12.20 14.79
CA THR A 375 17.37 13.47 15.47
C THR A 375 17.93 13.42 16.87
N SER A 376 18.46 14.54 17.35
CA SER A 376 18.85 14.72 18.75
C SER A 376 18.24 15.99 19.34
N LYS A 377 18.38 16.14 20.64
CA LYS A 377 17.82 17.24 21.41
C LYS A 377 18.89 18.19 21.91
N VAL A 378 18.56 19.47 21.93
CA VAL A 378 19.35 20.51 22.61
C VAL A 378 18.57 20.97 23.83
N PHE A 379 19.15 20.78 25.02
CA PHE A 379 18.61 21.26 26.29
C PHE A 379 19.29 22.56 26.70
N THR A 380 18.56 23.68 26.74
CA THR A 380 19.06 24.93 27.31
C THR A 380 18.73 25.01 28.79
N GLN A 381 19.74 25.17 29.64
CA GLN A 381 19.59 25.26 31.10
C GLN A 381 20.05 26.64 31.62
N PHE A 382 19.40 27.10 32.69
CA PHE A 382 19.65 28.40 33.30
C PHE A 382 19.92 28.21 34.80
N ILE A 383 21.17 28.41 35.23
CA ILE A 383 21.63 28.07 36.59
C ILE A 383 22.35 29.23 37.28
N ASP A 384 22.40 29.25 38.61
CA ASP A 384 23.36 30.09 39.34
C ASP A 384 24.75 29.45 39.45
N LYS A 385 25.71 30.18 40.03
CA LYS A 385 27.09 29.70 40.27
C LYS A 385 27.20 28.43 41.11
N SER A 386 26.15 28.04 41.86
CA SER A 386 26.12 26.81 42.66
C SER A 386 25.53 25.61 41.91
N GLY A 387 25.05 25.81 40.67
CA GLY A 387 24.37 24.77 39.88
C GLY A 387 22.87 24.68 40.11
N LYS A 388 22.27 25.60 40.87
CA LYS A 388 20.83 25.63 41.12
C LYS A 388 20.08 26.13 39.89
N GLU A 389 19.09 25.38 39.41
CA GLU A 389 18.16 25.80 38.35
C GLU A 389 17.37 27.05 38.78
N LEU A 390 17.39 28.07 37.90
CA LEU A 390 16.75 29.37 38.11
C LEU A 390 15.49 29.55 37.26
N ALA A 391 15.40 28.85 36.13
CA ALA A 391 14.27 28.85 35.23
C ALA A 391 14.18 27.49 34.51
N PRO A 392 12.97 27.02 34.13
CA PRO A 392 12.80 25.72 33.49
C PRO A 392 13.68 25.53 32.26
N LYS A 393 14.31 24.35 32.15
CA LYS A 393 15.03 23.97 30.93
C LYS A 393 14.15 24.09 29.67
N LYS A 394 14.73 24.59 28.58
CA LYS A 394 14.13 24.57 27.23
C LYS A 394 14.65 23.37 26.44
N GLU A 395 13.84 22.88 25.51
CA GLU A 395 14.16 21.75 24.64
C GLU A 395 13.93 22.16 23.18
N GLN A 396 14.88 21.82 22.30
CA GLN A 396 14.77 21.90 20.84
C GLN A 396 15.13 20.51 20.28
N THR A 397 14.53 20.11 19.16
CA THR A 397 14.84 18.87 18.45
C THR A 397 15.09 19.19 16.98
N GLY A 398 16.12 18.59 16.38
CA GLY A 398 16.45 18.75 14.96
C GLY A 398 17.24 17.57 14.42
N LEU A 399 17.46 17.56 13.11
CA LEU A 399 18.19 16.49 12.43
C LEU A 399 19.69 16.61 12.69
N VAL A 400 20.39 15.48 12.83
CA VAL A 400 21.86 15.47 12.96
C VAL A 400 22.51 16.24 11.81
N GLY A 401 23.36 17.22 12.14
CA GLY A 401 24.02 18.13 11.21
C GLY A 401 23.34 19.49 11.01
N GLU A 402 22.03 19.63 11.25
CA GLU A 402 21.37 20.95 11.21
C GLU A 402 21.89 21.87 12.31
N THR A 403 21.91 23.19 12.07
CA THR A 403 22.37 24.15 13.08
C THR A 403 21.27 24.54 14.06
N TYR A 404 21.57 24.50 15.36
CA TYR A 404 20.72 25.07 16.41
C TYR A 404 21.24 26.43 16.89
N SER A 405 20.42 27.17 17.61
CA SER A 405 20.83 28.39 18.32
C SER A 405 19.98 28.55 19.57
N THR A 406 20.64 28.85 20.68
CA THR A 406 20.02 29.12 21.99
C THR A 406 20.35 30.53 22.45
N GLU A 407 19.53 31.09 23.33
CA GLU A 407 19.73 32.43 23.89
C GLU A 407 19.52 32.42 25.42
N ALA A 408 20.23 33.31 26.10
CA ALA A 408 19.97 33.62 27.50
C ALA A 408 18.59 34.28 27.66
N ILE A 409 18.05 34.25 28.88
CA ILE A 409 16.76 34.87 29.22
C ILE A 409 16.93 35.87 30.36
N ALA A 410 16.02 36.83 30.49
CA ALA A 410 15.94 37.63 31.70
C ALA A 410 15.40 36.77 32.86
N ILE A 411 16.07 36.81 34.00
CA ILE A 411 15.68 36.10 35.23
C ILE A 411 15.65 37.13 36.36
N ASP A 412 14.49 37.30 36.99
CA ASP A 412 14.32 38.32 38.03
C ASP A 412 15.25 38.06 39.24
N GLY A 413 15.87 39.12 39.76
CA GLY A 413 16.88 39.04 40.82
C GLY A 413 18.23 38.43 40.39
N TYR A 414 18.49 38.21 39.10
CA TYR A 414 19.76 37.67 38.59
C TYR A 414 20.25 38.41 37.33
N THR A 415 21.57 38.52 37.15
CA THR A 415 22.22 38.99 35.91
C THR A 415 22.93 37.83 35.23
N LEU A 416 22.98 37.84 33.89
CA LEU A 416 23.76 36.85 33.15
C LEU A 416 25.26 37.03 33.42
N ASP A 417 25.94 35.93 33.76
CA ASP A 417 27.39 35.95 33.97
C ASP A 417 28.12 35.97 32.62
N GLN A 418 28.43 37.19 32.14
CA GLN A 418 29.12 37.43 30.86
C GLN A 418 30.49 36.75 30.77
N GLU A 419 31.11 36.35 31.90
CA GLU A 419 32.39 35.63 31.94
C GLU A 419 32.21 34.10 31.79
N LYS A 420 30.97 33.63 31.73
CA LYS A 420 30.57 32.21 31.73
C LYS A 420 29.53 31.88 30.64
N LEU A 421 29.58 32.59 29.51
CA LEU A 421 28.76 32.27 28.36
C LEU A 421 29.15 30.90 27.76
N PRO A 422 28.18 30.05 27.38
CA PRO A 422 28.46 28.75 26.78
C PRO A 422 29.03 28.90 25.37
N GLY A 423 30.13 28.20 25.08
CA GLY A 423 30.73 28.17 23.75
C GLY A 423 29.85 27.51 22.70
N ASN A 424 29.05 26.52 23.11
CA ASN A 424 28.11 25.77 22.28
C ASN A 424 26.73 26.43 22.17
N ALA A 425 26.61 27.76 22.30
CA ALA A 425 25.32 28.44 22.16
C ALA A 425 24.70 28.32 20.75
N LYS A 426 25.53 28.03 19.74
CA LYS A 426 25.16 27.89 18.33
C LYS A 426 26.14 26.95 17.61
N GLU A 427 25.74 25.70 17.44
CA GLU A 427 26.50 24.66 16.71
C GLU A 427 25.54 23.82 15.85
N SER A 428 25.93 22.61 15.46
CA SER A 428 25.05 21.63 14.81
C SER A 428 24.61 20.51 15.77
N TYR A 429 23.42 19.96 15.55
CA TYR A 429 22.94 18.77 16.26
C TYR A 429 23.90 17.58 16.01
N THR A 430 24.32 16.93 17.09
CA THR A 430 25.12 15.70 17.09
C THR A 430 24.23 14.46 17.17
N ASN A 431 24.80 13.26 17.03
CA ASN A 431 24.09 12.00 17.30
C ASN A 431 23.75 11.78 18.79
N GLU A 432 24.34 12.57 19.69
CA GLU A 432 24.01 12.62 21.12
C GLU A 432 23.22 13.91 21.46
N ASP A 433 22.42 13.86 22.54
CA ASP A 433 21.72 15.03 23.08
C ASP A 433 22.70 16.05 23.68
N ILE A 434 22.55 17.32 23.31
CA ILE A 434 23.43 18.43 23.69
C ILE A 434 22.83 19.19 24.86
N THR A 435 23.67 19.66 25.79
CA THR A 435 23.27 20.62 26.83
C THR A 435 24.01 21.95 26.68
N VAL A 436 23.27 23.05 26.69
CA VAL A 436 23.79 24.43 26.67
C VAL A 436 23.42 25.11 27.99
N THR A 437 24.41 25.63 28.71
CA THR A 437 24.21 26.14 30.07
C THR A 437 24.56 27.62 30.17
N TYR A 438 23.58 28.44 30.52
CA TYR A 438 23.78 29.85 30.87
C TYR A 438 23.86 30.00 32.39
N VAL A 439 24.98 30.56 32.87
CA VAL A 439 25.23 30.79 34.30
C VAL A 439 24.89 32.23 34.68
N TYR A 440 24.24 32.44 35.82
CA TYR A 440 23.81 33.75 36.29
C TYR A 440 24.44 34.12 37.65
N LYS A 441 24.76 35.41 37.81
CA LYS A 441 25.16 36.06 39.06
C LYS A 441 23.90 36.61 39.74
N LYS A 442 23.67 36.31 41.02
CA LYS A 442 22.54 36.91 41.75
C LYS A 442 22.72 38.44 41.84
N VAL A 443 21.66 39.20 41.59
CA VAL A 443 21.63 40.63 41.91
C VAL A 443 21.53 40.75 43.43
N GLU A 444 22.56 41.32 44.06
CA GLU A 444 22.42 41.77 45.43
C GLU A 444 21.52 43.00 45.43
N ALA A 445 20.40 42.92 46.15
CA ALA A 445 19.53 44.08 46.33
C ALA A 445 20.32 45.19 47.04
N PRO A 446 20.12 46.47 46.68
CA PRO A 446 20.71 47.56 47.46
C PRO A 446 20.19 47.44 48.89
N SER A 447 21.09 47.22 49.85
CA SER A 447 20.76 47.24 51.26
C SER A 447 20.29 48.66 51.60
N GLN A 448 18.98 48.84 51.77
CA GLN A 448 18.48 50.08 52.31
C GLN A 448 18.88 50.13 53.78
N GLU A 449 19.81 51.02 54.10
CA GLU A 449 20.21 51.27 55.47
C GLU A 449 18.99 51.72 56.27
N THR A 450 18.80 51.09 57.43
CA THR A 450 17.83 51.49 58.44
C THR A 450 18.57 51.92 59.69
N SER A 451 18.00 52.86 60.43
CA SER A 451 18.46 53.21 61.77
C SER A 451 17.29 53.31 62.74
N LYS A 452 17.62 53.38 64.02
CA LYS A 452 16.66 53.52 65.10
C LYS A 452 16.57 54.95 65.59
N VAL A 453 15.37 55.32 66.03
CA VAL A 453 15.14 56.48 66.89
C VAL A 453 14.79 55.96 68.28
N ILE A 454 15.63 56.25 69.27
CA ILE A 454 15.50 55.82 70.65
C ILE A 454 15.05 57.02 71.48
N THR A 455 13.79 57.01 71.91
CA THR A 455 13.24 58.01 72.84
C THR A 455 13.48 57.57 74.28
N GLN A 456 14.12 58.39 75.09
CA GLN A 456 14.38 58.12 76.51
C GLN A 456 13.80 59.22 77.42
N PHE A 457 13.35 58.81 78.61
CA PHE A 457 12.69 59.67 79.59
C PHE A 457 13.47 59.65 80.90
N ILE A 458 14.09 60.78 81.25
CA ILE A 458 15.03 60.89 82.37
C ILE A 458 14.63 62.01 83.36
N ASP A 459 15.04 61.89 84.61
CA ASP A 459 14.99 63.01 85.55
C ASP A 459 16.17 63.98 85.36
N GLU A 460 16.18 65.10 86.10
CA GLU A 460 17.26 66.10 86.05
C GLU A 460 18.65 65.57 86.47
N SER A 461 18.73 64.40 87.13
CA SER A 461 20.00 63.75 87.47
C SER A 461 20.52 62.83 86.36
N GLY A 462 19.74 62.65 85.28
CA GLY A 462 20.06 61.76 84.17
C GLY A 462 19.57 60.32 84.37
N LYS A 463 18.82 60.04 85.44
CA LYS A 463 18.29 58.69 85.72
C LYS A 463 17.05 58.41 84.88
N GLU A 464 16.99 57.22 84.28
CA GLU A 464 15.79 56.74 83.58
C GLU A 464 14.61 56.57 84.55
N ILE A 465 13.49 57.21 84.22
CA ILE A 465 12.25 57.22 85.03
C ILE A 465 11.06 56.58 84.33
N ALA A 466 11.15 56.34 83.02
CA ALA A 466 10.21 55.50 82.28
C ALA A 466 10.94 54.78 81.12
N PRO A 467 10.46 53.58 80.70
CA PRO A 467 11.13 52.78 79.68
C PRO A 467 11.32 53.53 78.35
N LYS A 468 12.49 53.33 77.73
CA LYS A 468 12.77 53.84 76.38
C LYS A 468 11.80 53.28 75.34
N LYS A 469 11.52 54.07 74.31
CA LYS A 469 10.76 53.66 73.11
C LYS A 469 11.68 53.64 71.90
N GLU A 470 11.62 52.58 71.11
CA GLU A 470 12.35 52.48 69.84
C GLU A 470 11.40 52.59 68.64
N GLN A 471 11.82 53.31 67.61
CA GLN A 471 11.25 53.30 66.27
C GLN A 471 12.36 52.93 65.27
N THR A 472 12.03 52.33 64.14
CA THR A 472 13.01 51.99 63.09
C THR A 472 12.45 52.41 61.74
N GLY A 473 13.29 53.02 60.89
CA GLY A 473 12.91 53.47 59.55
C GLY A 473 14.12 53.54 58.62
N LEU A 474 13.85 53.78 57.34
CA LEU A 474 14.86 53.83 56.28
C LEU A 474 15.56 55.19 56.30
N VAL A 475 16.86 55.22 56.00
CA VAL A 475 17.62 56.49 55.93
C VAL A 475 16.92 57.49 55.01
N GLY A 476 16.61 58.67 55.56
CA GLY A 476 15.86 59.75 54.89
C GLY A 476 14.38 59.86 55.27
N GLU A 477 13.72 58.78 55.71
CA GLU A 477 12.32 58.83 56.17
C GLU A 477 12.18 59.73 57.40
N THR A 478 11.04 60.41 57.56
CA THR A 478 10.81 61.29 58.71
C THR A 478 10.29 60.54 59.94
N TYR A 479 10.78 60.90 61.13
CA TYR A 479 10.27 60.41 62.41
C TYR A 479 9.67 61.53 63.27
N SER A 480 8.89 61.13 64.28
CA SER A 480 8.36 62.01 65.32
C SER A 480 8.23 61.26 66.63
N THR A 481 8.68 61.89 67.71
CA THR A 481 8.59 61.41 69.09
C THR A 481 7.78 62.38 69.94
N GLU A 482 7.21 61.90 71.05
CA GLU A 482 6.42 62.71 71.97
C GLU A 482 6.77 62.39 73.42
N ALA A 483 6.66 63.39 74.29
CA ALA A 483 6.75 63.22 75.73
C ALA A 483 5.56 62.40 76.25
N ILE A 484 5.76 61.66 77.34
CA ILE A 484 4.69 60.92 78.04
C ILE A 484 4.41 61.54 79.42
N ALA A 485 3.25 61.27 79.99
CA ALA A 485 3.00 61.51 81.41
C ALA A 485 3.72 60.46 82.27
N ILE A 486 4.32 60.87 83.39
CA ILE A 486 5.07 60.00 84.31
C ILE A 486 4.68 60.38 85.73
N ASP A 487 4.09 59.46 86.49
CA ASP A 487 3.59 59.74 87.84
C ASP A 487 4.70 60.21 88.80
N GLY A 488 4.41 61.29 89.54
CA GLY A 488 5.38 61.92 90.46
C GLY A 488 6.42 62.82 89.78
N TYR A 489 6.35 63.00 88.46
CA TYR A 489 7.23 63.88 87.69
C TYR A 489 6.42 64.80 86.75
N THR A 490 6.97 65.97 86.45
CA THR A 490 6.45 66.92 85.47
C THR A 490 7.49 67.14 84.38
N LEU A 491 7.06 67.19 83.11
CA LEU A 491 7.96 67.42 81.99
C LEU A 491 8.64 68.78 82.13
N ASP A 492 9.97 68.80 82.05
CA ASP A 492 10.74 70.04 82.14
C ASP A 492 10.65 70.80 80.81
N GLN A 493 9.70 71.74 80.72
CA GLN A 493 9.45 72.51 79.50
C GLN A 493 10.63 73.37 79.05
N GLU A 494 11.62 73.62 79.92
CA GLU A 494 12.86 74.34 79.59
C GLU A 494 13.91 73.44 78.91
N LYS A 495 13.75 72.11 78.96
CA LYS A 495 14.70 71.11 78.46
C LYS A 495 14.08 70.15 77.42
N LEU A 496 13.19 70.67 76.57
CA LEU A 496 12.60 69.89 75.48
C LEU A 496 13.64 69.58 74.39
N PRO A 497 13.63 68.36 73.80
CA PRO A 497 14.60 67.98 72.77
C PRO A 497 14.31 68.66 71.43
N ASN A 498 15.30 69.38 70.89
CA ASN A 498 15.22 70.01 69.57
C ASN A 498 15.09 68.99 68.41
N ASN A 499 15.47 67.73 68.63
CA ASN A 499 15.38 66.64 67.66
C ASN A 499 14.14 65.74 67.85
N ALA A 500 13.07 66.23 68.49
CA ALA A 500 11.82 65.47 68.63
C ALA A 500 11.17 65.07 67.28
N LYS A 501 11.53 65.76 66.20
CA LYS A 501 11.18 65.43 64.81
C LYS A 501 12.43 65.58 63.96
N GLY A 502 12.57 64.73 62.95
CA GLY A 502 13.70 64.75 62.03
C GLY A 502 13.55 63.68 60.96
N SER A 503 14.66 63.29 60.33
CA SER A 503 14.72 62.09 59.47
C SER A 503 15.74 61.09 59.99
N TYR A 504 15.52 59.80 59.73
CA TYR A 504 16.46 58.73 60.04
C TYR A 504 17.79 58.96 59.31
N THR A 505 18.89 58.92 60.06
CA THR A 505 20.27 59.00 59.57
C THR A 505 20.86 57.61 59.41
N ASN A 506 22.07 57.48 58.87
CA ASN A 506 22.82 56.21 58.85
C ASN A 506 23.29 55.75 60.26
N GLU A 507 23.21 56.63 61.26
CA GLU A 507 23.44 56.32 62.68
C GLU A 507 22.13 56.36 63.47
N ASP A 508 22.06 55.61 64.58
CA ASP A 508 20.93 55.60 65.52
C ASP A 508 20.79 56.94 66.26
N ILE A 509 19.58 57.49 66.29
CA ILE A 509 19.27 58.81 66.84
C ILE A 509 18.67 58.67 68.25
N THR A 510 19.20 59.39 69.23
CA THR A 510 18.60 59.44 70.58
C THR A 510 17.84 60.75 70.81
N VAL A 511 16.57 60.66 71.22
CA VAL A 511 15.73 61.80 71.65
C VAL A 511 15.50 61.69 73.15
N THR A 512 15.71 62.78 73.90
CA THR A 512 15.68 62.77 75.37
C THR A 512 14.66 63.77 75.90
N TYR A 513 13.69 63.31 76.67
CA TYR A 513 12.78 64.16 77.45
C TYR A 513 13.19 64.15 78.91
N VAL A 514 13.42 65.34 79.47
CA VAL A 514 13.85 65.53 80.88
C VAL A 514 12.66 65.96 81.73
N TYR A 515 12.58 65.45 82.96
CA TYR A 515 11.46 65.72 83.89
C TYR A 515 11.95 66.18 85.27
N LYS A 516 11.20 67.11 85.86
CA LYS A 516 11.34 67.60 87.24
C LYS A 516 10.47 66.78 88.18
N LYS A 517 10.97 66.41 89.36
CA LYS A 517 10.21 65.62 90.35
C LYS A 517 9.22 66.51 91.11
N VAL A 518 8.02 66.01 91.40
CA VAL A 518 6.99 66.74 92.16
C VAL A 518 7.11 66.42 93.66
N GLU A 519 7.20 67.45 94.51
CA GLU A 519 7.18 67.32 95.97
C GLU A 519 5.75 67.49 96.53
N ALA A 520 5.45 66.83 97.66
CA ALA A 520 4.10 66.72 98.21
C ALA A 520 3.93 67.49 99.54
N PRO A 521 2.78 68.16 99.78
CA PRO A 521 2.52 68.93 101.01
C PRO A 521 1.91 68.10 102.16
N SER A 522 2.19 68.49 103.41
CA SER A 522 1.66 67.92 104.66
C SER A 522 0.58 68.80 105.31
N GLN A 523 -0.23 68.25 106.23
CA GLN A 523 -1.27 68.97 106.99
C GLN A 523 -1.05 68.86 108.52
N GLU A 524 -1.55 69.85 109.29
CA GLU A 524 -1.35 69.99 110.74
C GLU A 524 -2.61 69.65 111.58
N THR A 525 -2.41 69.22 112.83
CA THR A 525 -3.46 68.81 113.81
C THR A 525 -3.19 69.40 115.20
N SER A 526 -4.23 69.61 116.00
CA SER A 526 -4.14 70.05 117.42
C SER A 526 -5.07 69.25 118.34
N LYS A 527 -5.02 69.52 119.65
CA LYS A 527 -5.80 68.82 120.69
C LYS A 527 -6.85 69.68 121.38
N VAL A 528 -7.81 69.00 122.01
CA VAL A 528 -8.74 69.57 123.00
C VAL A 528 -8.60 68.79 124.30
N ILE A 529 -8.35 69.48 125.41
CA ILE A 529 -8.09 68.92 126.74
C ILE A 529 -9.22 69.35 127.70
N THR A 530 -10.09 68.41 128.07
CA THR A 530 -11.15 68.64 129.07
C THR A 530 -10.62 68.34 130.47
N GLN A 531 -10.80 69.23 131.43
CA GLN A 531 -10.41 69.05 132.84
C GLN A 531 -11.57 69.30 133.80
N PHE A 532 -11.58 68.56 134.92
CA PHE A 532 -12.65 68.58 135.92
C PHE A 532 -12.05 68.94 137.28
N VAL A 533 -12.48 70.05 137.87
CA VAL A 533 -11.86 70.65 139.06
C VAL A 533 -12.88 71.05 140.13
N ASP A 534 -12.47 71.20 141.39
CA ASP A 534 -13.30 71.87 142.40
C ASP A 534 -13.21 73.40 142.31
N GLU A 535 -13.96 74.12 143.16
CA GLU A 535 -13.95 75.58 143.24
C GLU A 535 -12.57 76.19 143.58
N SER A 536 -11.62 75.40 144.09
CA SER A 536 -10.24 75.84 144.33
C SER A 536 -9.29 75.58 143.14
N GLY A 537 -9.80 74.97 142.06
CA GLY A 537 -9.02 74.59 140.88
C GLY A 537 -8.29 73.25 141.03
N LYS A 538 -8.56 72.48 142.10
CA LYS A 538 -7.96 71.16 142.30
C LYS A 538 -8.60 70.13 141.38
N GLU A 539 -7.79 69.36 140.64
CA GLU A 539 -8.26 68.27 139.79
C GLU A 539 -9.02 67.21 140.60
N LEU A 540 -10.24 66.92 140.16
CA LEU A 540 -11.16 65.94 140.78
C LEU A 540 -11.23 64.63 140.00
N ALA A 541 -10.97 64.68 138.69
CA ALA A 541 -10.94 63.53 137.81
C ALA A 541 -9.95 63.76 136.66
N PRO A 542 -9.32 62.70 136.13
CA PRO A 542 -8.34 62.80 135.06
C PRO A 542 -8.84 63.58 133.84
N LYS A 543 -7.96 64.41 133.28
CA LYS A 543 -8.22 65.13 132.03
C LYS A 543 -8.48 64.17 130.87
N LYS A 544 -9.32 64.59 129.93
CA LYS A 544 -9.61 63.87 128.67
C LYS A 544 -9.05 64.65 127.48
N GLU A 545 -8.28 64.00 126.63
CA GLU A 545 -7.76 64.59 125.38
C GLU A 545 -8.54 64.08 124.16
N GLN A 546 -8.73 64.95 123.18
CA GLN A 546 -9.16 64.64 121.81
C GLN A 546 -8.15 65.29 120.84
N THR A 547 -8.01 64.79 119.61
CA THR A 547 -7.11 65.35 118.58
C THR A 547 -7.82 65.41 117.24
N GLY A 548 -7.66 66.48 116.48
CA GLY A 548 -8.31 66.68 115.17
C GLY A 548 -7.53 67.63 114.26
N LEU A 549 -7.94 67.70 113.00
CA LEU A 549 -7.36 68.62 112.02
C LEU A 549 -7.84 70.05 112.30
N VAL A 550 -6.97 71.04 112.03
CA VAL A 550 -7.32 72.46 112.22
C VAL A 550 -8.55 72.81 111.39
N GLY A 551 -9.62 73.26 112.05
CA GLY A 551 -10.93 73.57 111.46
C GLY A 551 -12.03 72.51 111.68
N GLU A 552 -11.71 71.29 112.14
CA GLU A 552 -12.73 70.30 112.50
C GLU A 552 -13.44 70.64 113.82
N ASN A 553 -14.69 70.20 113.99
CA ASN A 553 -15.47 70.53 115.20
C ASN A 553 -15.25 69.53 116.35
N TYR A 554 -15.24 70.03 117.59
CA TYR A 554 -15.16 69.23 118.82
C TYR A 554 -16.34 69.50 119.77
N SER A 555 -16.57 68.59 120.71
CA SER A 555 -17.54 68.73 121.80
C SER A 555 -17.07 67.97 123.03
N THR A 556 -17.17 68.61 124.20
CA THR A 556 -16.83 68.07 125.52
C THR A 556 -18.05 68.08 126.42
N GLU A 557 -18.07 67.24 127.46
CA GLU A 557 -19.18 67.16 128.42
C GLU A 557 -18.67 67.00 129.85
N ALA A 558 -19.43 67.52 130.81
CA ALA A 558 -19.22 67.29 132.23
C ALA A 558 -19.46 65.81 132.57
N ILE A 559 -18.72 65.28 133.55
CA ILE A 559 -18.92 63.93 134.10
C ILE A 559 -19.57 63.99 135.49
N ALA A 560 -20.12 62.86 135.97
CA ALA A 560 -20.43 62.71 137.39
C ALA A 560 -19.14 62.44 138.19
N ILE A 561 -19.01 63.02 139.39
CA ILE A 561 -17.86 62.85 140.28
C ILE A 561 -18.39 62.58 141.69
N ASP A 562 -18.09 61.40 142.24
CA ASP A 562 -18.63 61.00 143.55
C ASP A 562 -18.24 61.98 144.66
N GLY A 563 -19.24 62.39 145.45
CA GLY A 563 -19.08 63.39 146.51
C GLY A 563 -19.01 64.84 146.01
N TYR A 564 -19.22 65.11 144.72
CA TYR A 564 -19.27 66.45 144.15
C TYR A 564 -20.44 66.62 143.16
N THR A 565 -21.04 67.80 143.15
CA THR A 565 -22.08 68.22 142.19
C THR A 565 -21.55 69.34 141.30
N LEU A 566 -21.77 69.24 140.00
CA LEU A 566 -21.33 70.23 139.01
C LEU A 566 -21.86 71.63 139.36
N ASP A 567 -20.98 72.62 139.34
CA ASP A 567 -21.33 74.01 139.59
C ASP A 567 -21.95 74.62 138.32
N GLN A 568 -23.27 74.56 138.22
CA GLN A 568 -23.99 75.02 137.02
C GLN A 568 -23.88 76.53 136.76
N GLU A 569 -23.40 77.31 137.73
CA GLU A 569 -23.08 78.74 137.56
C GLU A 569 -21.72 78.97 136.90
N LYS A 570 -20.88 77.93 136.74
CA LYS A 570 -19.51 77.99 136.20
C LYS A 570 -19.26 76.95 135.09
N LEU A 571 -20.23 76.81 134.17
CA LEU A 571 -20.06 75.99 132.98
C LEU A 571 -19.14 76.69 131.95
N PRO A 572 -18.27 75.97 131.23
CA PRO A 572 -17.37 76.56 130.25
C PRO A 572 -18.09 76.89 128.94
N ASP A 573 -17.97 78.13 128.47
CA ASP A 573 -18.54 78.58 127.18
C ASP A 573 -17.96 77.84 125.97
N ASN A 574 -16.70 77.37 126.07
CA ASN A 574 -15.97 76.68 125.02
C ASN A 574 -16.16 75.15 125.01
N ALA A 575 -17.23 74.63 125.62
CA ALA A 575 -17.57 73.20 125.62
C ALA A 575 -17.79 72.60 124.22
N LYS A 576 -18.04 73.43 123.20
CA LYS A 576 -18.08 73.06 121.79
C LYS A 576 -17.38 74.14 120.97
N GLY A 577 -16.70 73.73 119.91
CA GLY A 577 -15.93 74.65 119.06
C GLY A 577 -15.30 73.91 117.89
N SER A 578 -14.23 74.48 117.34
CA SER A 578 -13.40 73.85 116.31
C SER A 578 -11.94 73.82 116.73
N TYR A 579 -11.19 72.80 116.33
CA TYR A 579 -9.75 72.72 116.55
C TYR A 579 -9.05 73.92 115.90
N THR A 580 -8.31 74.69 116.69
CA THR A 580 -7.44 75.76 116.19
C THR A 580 -6.05 75.18 115.91
N ASN A 581 -5.07 76.01 115.56
CA ASN A 581 -3.66 75.64 115.46
C ASN A 581 -2.95 75.47 116.83
N GLU A 582 -3.67 75.61 117.93
CA GLU A 582 -3.16 75.46 119.31
C GLU A 582 -4.06 74.50 120.11
N ASP A 583 -3.53 73.92 121.19
CA ASP A 583 -4.31 73.00 122.04
C ASP A 583 -5.31 73.77 122.92
N ILE A 584 -6.59 73.37 122.87
CA ILE A 584 -7.71 74.07 123.53
C ILE A 584 -8.04 73.41 124.88
N ILE A 585 -8.19 74.19 125.95
CA ILE A 585 -8.55 73.66 127.28
C ILE A 585 -10.00 74.01 127.64
N VAL A 586 -10.79 73.01 128.04
CA VAL A 586 -12.17 73.16 128.55
C VAL A 586 -12.22 72.74 130.01
N THR A 587 -12.83 73.55 130.89
CA THR A 587 -12.82 73.31 132.35
C THR A 587 -14.23 73.24 132.94
N TYR A 588 -14.57 72.15 133.61
CA TYR A 588 -15.80 72.01 134.39
C TYR A 588 -15.50 72.09 135.89
N VAL A 589 -16.23 72.93 136.62
CA VAL A 589 -16.02 73.21 138.05
C VAL A 589 -17.12 72.55 138.90
N TYR A 590 -16.77 71.99 140.07
CA TYR A 590 -17.70 71.24 140.93
C TYR A 590 -17.66 71.69 142.41
N LYS A 591 -18.81 71.60 143.09
CA LYS A 591 -19.05 71.87 144.52
C LYS A 591 -19.17 70.55 145.29
N LYS A 592 -18.78 70.48 146.57
CA LYS A 592 -18.78 69.23 147.35
C LYS A 592 -20.16 68.90 147.97
N ALA A 593 -20.58 67.64 147.93
CA ALA A 593 -21.90 67.17 148.39
C ALA A 593 -21.83 66.38 149.72
N ASN A 594 -22.85 66.55 150.58
CA ASN A 594 -22.97 65.86 151.87
C ASN A 594 -23.75 64.54 151.74
N SER A 595 -23.28 63.47 152.37
CA SER A 595 -23.60 62.08 152.01
C SER A 595 -24.30 61.24 153.09
N ILE A 596 -25.24 60.36 152.68
CA ILE A 596 -25.68 59.14 153.39
C ILE A 596 -25.78 57.99 152.36
N SER A 597 -25.52 56.74 152.79
CA SER A 597 -25.29 55.54 151.95
C SER A 597 -26.46 54.54 151.98
N THR A 598 -26.61 53.68 150.94
CA THR A 598 -26.51 52.18 150.99
C THR A 598 -27.16 51.42 149.80
N ASP A 599 -26.38 50.52 149.17
CA ASP A 599 -26.67 49.16 148.61
C ASP A 599 -27.86 48.77 147.69
N SER A 600 -27.52 48.04 146.59
CA SER A 600 -27.94 46.63 146.26
C SER A 600 -28.47 46.25 144.83
N ILE A 601 -27.93 45.14 144.29
CA ILE A 601 -28.54 44.03 143.48
C ILE A 601 -29.00 44.16 141.98
N ALA A 602 -28.25 43.48 141.09
CA ALA A 602 -28.56 42.50 140.00
C ALA A 602 -29.61 42.65 138.84
N SER A 603 -29.21 42.06 137.68
CA SER A 603 -30.01 41.28 136.67
C SER A 603 -30.77 41.96 135.50
N GLY A 604 -30.61 41.44 134.27
CA GLY A 604 -31.49 41.71 133.09
C GLY A 604 -31.05 41.07 131.75
N LYS A 605 -32.00 40.52 130.96
CA LYS A 605 -31.80 39.89 129.62
C LYS A 605 -32.59 40.61 128.50
N SER A 606 -32.19 40.46 127.22
CA SER A 606 -33.10 40.52 126.04
C SER A 606 -32.62 39.62 124.85
N LYS A 607 -33.25 39.69 123.66
CA LYS A 607 -33.46 38.50 122.78
C LYS A 607 -33.85 38.75 121.29
N GLY A 608 -33.26 38.00 120.34
CA GLY A 608 -33.83 37.67 118.99
C GLY A 608 -33.21 38.41 117.77
N ILE A 609 -33.36 38.02 116.49
CA ILE A 609 -34.10 36.94 115.74
C ILE A 609 -33.31 36.74 114.38
N VAL A 610 -32.76 35.61 113.92
CA VAL A 610 -33.25 34.32 113.31
C VAL A 610 -34.00 34.37 111.96
N ALA A 611 -33.46 33.75 110.88
CA ALA A 611 -34.19 32.97 109.85
C ALA A 611 -33.26 32.33 108.78
N THR A 612 -33.74 31.31 108.03
CA THR A 612 -32.88 30.38 107.25
C THR A 612 -33.53 29.88 105.93
N SER A 613 -32.69 29.52 104.95
CA SER A 613 -32.87 28.42 103.95
C SER A 613 -33.59 28.59 102.58
N ASN A 614 -33.08 27.80 101.62
CA ASN A 614 -33.72 27.15 100.44
C ASN A 614 -34.05 27.89 99.12
N LYS A 615 -33.21 27.58 98.09
CA LYS A 615 -33.55 26.84 96.85
C LYS A 615 -34.92 27.09 96.18
N LEU A 616 -34.95 27.65 94.96
CA LEU A 616 -35.50 26.99 93.75
C LEU A 616 -35.24 27.76 92.44
N VAL A 617 -35.74 27.20 91.33
CA VAL A 617 -35.48 27.54 89.93
C VAL A 617 -36.61 28.40 89.35
N ASP A 618 -36.27 29.24 88.38
CA ASP A 618 -36.91 29.31 87.04
C ASP A 618 -37.67 30.56 86.55
N HIS A 619 -37.39 30.84 85.27
CA HIS A 619 -38.31 31.26 84.20
C HIS A 619 -38.99 32.68 84.16
N LYS A 620 -38.59 33.43 83.11
CA LYS A 620 -39.41 33.72 81.90
C LYS A 620 -40.07 35.11 81.75
N LEU A 621 -39.74 35.78 80.63
CA LEU A 621 -40.60 36.37 79.58
C LEU A 621 -39.81 37.48 78.85
N LEU A 622 -39.94 37.83 77.57
CA LEU A 622 -40.38 37.23 76.29
C LEU A 622 -40.81 38.42 75.41
N LEU A 623 -40.29 38.52 74.18
CA LEU A 623 -40.98 39.14 73.02
C LEU A 623 -40.37 38.60 71.71
N LYS A 624 -41.13 38.66 70.60
CA LYS A 624 -41.15 37.55 69.63
C LYS A 624 -41.87 37.89 68.31
N THR A 625 -41.11 38.14 67.23
CA THR A 625 -41.58 38.20 65.82
C THR A 625 -40.40 37.94 64.86
N GLY A 626 -40.51 37.29 63.70
CA GLY A 626 -41.59 36.45 63.15
C GLY A 626 -41.66 36.40 61.61
N GLU A 627 -41.40 35.22 61.00
CA GLU A 627 -41.93 34.75 59.68
C GLU A 627 -41.61 35.55 58.36
N GLN A 628 -41.63 35.02 57.10
CA GLN A 628 -42.11 33.76 56.46
C GLN A 628 -41.31 33.36 55.17
N LYS A 629 -41.24 32.03 54.87
CA LYS A 629 -41.50 31.27 53.60
C LYS A 629 -41.14 31.86 52.19
N SER A 630 -40.85 31.11 51.09
CA SER A 630 -40.90 29.65 50.76
C SER A 630 -40.38 29.31 49.32
N LYS A 631 -39.79 28.11 49.11
CA LYS A 631 -39.60 27.34 47.82
C LYS A 631 -38.63 27.97 46.78
N THR A 632 -37.94 27.24 45.89
CA THR A 632 -38.22 25.98 45.14
C THR A 632 -36.88 25.23 44.84
N LEU A 633 -36.69 23.99 45.32
CA LEU A 633 -36.57 22.71 44.56
C LEU A 633 -35.21 22.50 43.80
N LEU A 634 -34.32 21.58 44.21
CA LEU A 634 -34.22 20.13 43.86
C LEU A 634 -33.86 19.87 42.36
N ILE A 635 -32.99 18.93 41.95
CA ILE A 635 -32.04 18.00 42.62
C ILE A 635 -31.21 17.23 41.56
N LEU A 636 -30.01 16.70 41.92
CA LEU A 636 -29.23 15.61 41.25
C LEU A 636 -28.88 15.78 39.74
N GLY A 637 -27.84 15.16 39.17
CA GLY A 637 -26.79 14.31 39.73
C GLY A 637 -26.06 13.52 38.62
N THR A 638 -24.77 13.26 38.82
CA THR A 638 -23.99 12.12 38.30
C THR A 638 -24.17 11.61 36.85
N GLY A 639 -23.13 11.82 36.04
CA GLY A 639 -22.24 10.71 35.62
C GLY A 639 -22.51 9.93 34.32
N LEU A 640 -21.42 9.25 33.89
CA LEU A 640 -21.28 8.30 32.76
C LEU A 640 -21.44 8.89 31.35
N ILE A 641 -20.38 8.99 30.54
CA ILE A 641 -19.56 7.94 29.86
C ILE A 641 -20.18 7.50 28.52
N LEU A 642 -19.35 7.66 27.48
CA LEU A 642 -19.58 7.27 26.07
C LEU A 642 -19.45 5.75 25.87
N VAL A 643 -20.13 5.23 24.82
CA VAL A 643 -19.99 3.94 24.07
C VAL A 643 -21.40 3.58 23.56
N ALA A 644 -21.67 3.22 22.29
CA ALA A 644 -20.84 3.13 21.09
C ALA A 644 -21.68 3.26 19.79
N ILE A 645 -20.96 3.53 18.70
CA ILE A 645 -21.10 3.02 17.31
C ILE A 645 -22.48 2.46 16.87
N GLY A 646 -23.02 3.03 15.80
CA GLY A 646 -24.12 2.46 15.01
C GLY A 646 -24.06 2.90 13.54
N LEU A 647 -23.57 2.03 12.66
CA LEU A 647 -23.52 2.23 11.19
C LEU A 647 -24.93 2.23 10.58
N PHE A 648 -25.27 3.18 9.68
CA PHE A 648 -26.00 2.84 8.43
C PHE A 648 -26.04 3.94 7.34
N PHE A 649 -25.44 3.62 6.18
CA PHE A 649 -25.88 3.90 4.80
C PHE A 649 -26.14 5.33 4.26
N TRP A 650 -25.35 5.68 3.25
CA TRP A 650 -25.81 6.28 1.98
C TRP A 650 -24.90 5.73 0.86
N ARG A 651 -25.22 4.65 0.14
CA ARG A 651 -26.23 4.41 -0.91
C ARG A 651 -26.18 5.36 -2.12
N ARG A 652 -25.75 4.78 -3.27
CA ARG A 652 -25.92 5.26 -4.67
C ARG A 652 -25.08 6.51 -5.02
N SER A 653 -24.60 6.71 -6.26
CA SER A 653 -24.89 6.13 -7.59
C SER A 653 -23.82 6.67 -8.57
N ARG A 654 -23.44 6.08 -9.72
CA ARG A 654 -23.96 5.01 -10.59
C ARG A 654 -22.95 4.78 -11.73
N LYS A 655 -22.98 3.57 -12.30
CA LYS A 655 -22.68 3.25 -13.73
C LYS A 655 -21.22 3.46 -14.19
N LYS A 656 -20.73 2.67 -15.15
CA LYS A 656 -21.45 1.75 -16.04
C LYS A 656 -20.72 0.43 -16.17
#